data_AF-K6A170-F1
#
_entry.id   AF-K6A170-F1
#
_cell.length_a   1.000
_cell.length_b   1.000
_cell.length_c   1.000
_cell.angle_alpha   90.00
_cell.angle_beta   90.00
_cell.angle_gamma   90.00
#
_symmetry.space_group_name_H-M   'P 1'
#
loop_
_entity.id
_entity.type
_entity.pdbx_description
1 polymer ?
#
loop_
_entity_poly.entity_id
_entity_poly.type
_entity_poly.pdbx_seq_one_letter_code
_entity_poly.pdbx_strand_id
1 'polypeptide(L)'
;MTKNTLVLFLLFLFPYLFQSANSKNTSPYFFTQIGVEDGLTQGTVTNIYQDTDGYLWLGTQGGLHRYDGYEFKVFKNNPTDSCSLTDNNVLDIGEDKNKNIWVITDNGVHKITHQTGKIKRYYVKETRFMHCCMLSQSGDFFLAGEKFIYQYDEQGDSLVFKDWLSSTPIASNIKGLQEDEEGNLYIASSSTGLAVLNKQREVIRFYQHEPENPSSLIKGAIRRLFTDSRKRLWILSETAGICYLDKENERFVHLNTDNSALSSNVVRAIAETDSNTLLLGTFSGLNRVDMQTLKVTPYKFNPDEPGTLSYYSIHSLLKDNTGALWVGTWKGLNYYSPVRTQFYRITPREFTGLLGMGKEDSDGNIWFATEGAGLFCYNPNTQSQQFYPKKSPYKNNYNSNIFKSLLIKGDSIICATNLGSVYLFSRKRKDYRLLYDYQYGDIYTLLNDSKGRLWIPTNSKTGLVLIDKGEQINQFKVDGKSRKFFFVTAIKEIEPDVFIMGTLSQGLHKYDMKKETLKTISSAELNLPENVKPGTVSTILTDSLQNIWVSFFGYGIFRFDRDLNLIKHYTVEDGVTDGYIYSMVSDRNQSLWALSENDLYCYNAEKDCFAPIRNESHRALEFTLHAGTTDTKGTLYFPGNKGILCFNPSRMEKNTYIPPVYLTSLSINNNPVELGDTQSLRLKADETNIAIGYTAPDFISPKQNQYAYQMEGVEKEWNYVRGRRVAYYSNLSPGTYNFKVKVSNSVNLWNPQEASLSITVTPPLYKTWWAYILYIITIGTIIWKFIYHQKVRHELESSIRFKQLEQEKMKELHEERMRLFTNFSHEL
;
A
#
# COMPACT_ATOMS: atom_id res chain seq x y z
N MET A 1 -43.43 46.11 35.07
CA MET A 1 -42.51 45.79 33.97
C MET A 1 -43.31 45.21 32.83
N THR A 2 -43.36 45.90 31.70
CA THR A 2 -44.32 45.70 30.61
C THR A 2 -43.89 44.57 29.67
N LYS A 3 -44.86 43.91 29.03
CA LYS A 3 -44.66 42.79 28.06
C LYS A 3 -43.61 43.07 26.97
N ASN A 4 -43.33 44.35 26.66
CA ASN A 4 -42.32 44.74 25.68
C ASN A 4 -40.87 44.60 26.16
N THR A 5 -40.61 44.56 27.48
CA THR A 5 -39.26 44.36 28.01
C THR A 5 -38.83 42.89 27.97
N LEU A 6 -39.78 41.94 28.02
CA LEU A 6 -39.48 40.51 27.91
C LEU A 6 -39.17 40.07 26.46
N VAL A 7 -39.81 40.70 25.46
CA VAL A 7 -39.58 40.41 24.04
C VAL A 7 -38.23 40.96 23.56
N LEU A 8 -37.79 42.11 24.06
CA LEU A 8 -36.43 42.62 23.77
C LEU A 8 -35.33 41.76 24.43
N PHE A 9 -35.58 41.19 25.61
CA PHE A 9 -34.62 40.30 26.27
C PHE A 9 -34.49 38.94 25.56
N LEU A 10 -35.57 38.43 24.97
CA LEU A 10 -35.58 37.21 24.16
C LEU A 10 -34.94 37.41 22.77
N LEU A 11 -35.00 38.61 22.19
CA LEU A 11 -34.35 38.94 20.91
C LEU A 11 -32.83 39.15 21.05
N PHE A 12 -32.32 39.55 22.22
CA PHE A 12 -30.87 39.64 22.49
C PHE A 12 -30.21 38.31 22.89
N LEU A 13 -31.00 37.29 23.26
CA LEU A 13 -30.51 35.93 23.53
C LEU A 13 -30.48 35.03 22.29
N PHE A 14 -31.08 35.45 21.18
CA PHE A 14 -31.17 34.65 19.95
C PHE A 14 -29.91 34.63 19.05
N PRO A 15 -28.95 35.59 19.10
CA PRO A 15 -27.69 35.46 18.35
C PRO A 15 -26.66 34.56 19.04
N TYR A 16 -26.82 34.25 20.34
CA TYR A 16 -25.84 33.45 21.09
C TYR A 16 -26.12 31.93 21.08
N LEU A 17 -27.26 31.49 20.52
CA LEU A 17 -27.59 30.06 20.36
C LEU A 17 -27.21 29.49 18.98
N PHE A 18 -26.70 30.33 18.06
CA PHE A 18 -26.19 29.92 16.75
C PHE A 18 -24.70 30.23 16.60
N GLN A 19 -23.88 29.85 17.58
CA GLN A 19 -22.43 29.78 17.41
C GLN A 19 -21.84 28.60 18.20
N SER A 20 -22.09 27.40 17.68
CA SER A 20 -21.08 26.36 17.47
C SER A 20 -21.82 25.06 17.12
N ALA A 21 -22.26 24.97 15.86
CA ALA A 21 -22.03 23.72 15.17
C ALA A 21 -20.50 23.58 15.07
N ASN A 22 -19.87 23.15 16.17
CA ASN A 22 -18.53 22.59 16.14
C ASN A 22 -18.69 21.32 15.30
N SER A 23 -18.59 21.45 13.97
CA SER A 23 -18.24 20.31 13.14
C SER A 23 -16.96 19.78 13.78
N LYS A 24 -17.05 18.66 14.48
CA LYS A 24 -15.87 17.95 14.94
C LYS A 24 -15.05 17.72 13.66
N ASN A 25 -13.99 18.51 13.47
CA ASN A 25 -13.09 18.36 12.33
C ASN A 25 -12.44 16.98 12.46
N THR A 26 -13.05 16.01 11.80
CA THR A 26 -12.48 14.70 11.58
C THR A 26 -11.31 14.88 10.63
N SER A 27 -10.16 14.28 10.97
CA SER A 27 -9.03 14.24 10.05
C SER A 27 -9.48 13.57 8.75
N PRO A 28 -9.25 14.16 7.57
CA PRO A 28 -9.51 13.49 6.29
C PRO A 28 -8.48 12.37 6.03
N TYR A 29 -7.41 12.32 6.82
CA TYR A 29 -6.32 11.35 6.68
C TYR A 29 -6.56 10.13 7.55
N PHE A 30 -6.50 8.96 6.92
CA PHE A 30 -6.43 7.66 7.59
C PHE A 30 -5.00 7.11 7.49
N PHE A 31 -4.22 7.26 8.55
CA PHE A 31 -2.82 6.90 8.58
C PHE A 31 -2.61 5.41 8.88
N THR A 32 -1.74 4.78 8.10
CA THR A 32 -1.09 3.51 8.47
C THR A 32 0.17 3.83 9.26
N GLN A 33 0.39 3.11 10.36
CA GLN A 33 1.53 3.29 11.24
C GLN A 33 2.61 2.26 10.89
N ILE A 34 3.86 2.70 10.80
CA ILE A 34 5.05 1.89 10.57
C ILE A 34 6.00 2.14 11.74
N GLY A 35 6.28 1.09 12.51
CA GLY A 35 6.99 1.17 13.77
C GLY A 35 8.19 0.22 13.85
N VAL A 36 8.61 -0.06 15.10
CA VAL A 36 9.77 -0.92 15.37
C VAL A 36 9.53 -2.36 14.93
N GLU A 37 8.29 -2.83 15.06
CA GLU A 37 7.85 -4.16 14.61
C GLU A 37 8.01 -4.34 13.08
N ASP A 38 8.00 -3.25 12.32
CA ASP A 38 8.15 -3.26 10.86
C ASP A 38 9.62 -3.09 10.40
N GLY A 39 10.57 -3.01 11.34
CA GLY A 39 12.00 -2.91 11.07
C GLY A 39 12.62 -1.52 11.32
N LEU A 40 11.84 -0.55 11.81
CA LEU A 40 12.38 0.75 12.21
C LEU A 40 13.19 0.60 13.51
N THR A 41 14.48 0.95 13.52
CA THR A 41 15.30 0.64 14.71
C THR A 41 15.05 1.56 15.90
N GLN A 42 14.48 2.74 15.67
CA GLN A 42 14.12 3.71 16.70
C GLN A 42 12.86 4.47 16.23
N GLY A 43 11.96 4.80 17.15
CA GLY A 43 10.65 5.36 16.82
C GLY A 43 10.63 6.85 16.43
N THR A 44 11.57 7.66 16.89
CA THR A 44 11.65 9.08 16.60
C THR A 44 12.19 9.32 15.18
N VAL A 45 11.29 9.62 14.25
CA VAL A 45 11.65 9.97 12.86
C VAL A 45 11.82 11.48 12.73
N THR A 46 13.07 11.93 12.78
CA THR A 46 13.44 13.36 12.82
C THR A 46 13.38 14.03 11.45
N ASN A 47 13.68 13.30 10.38
CA ASN A 47 13.70 13.82 9.01
C ASN A 47 13.27 12.75 8.00
N ILE A 48 12.62 13.17 6.92
CA ILE A 48 12.14 12.30 5.85
C ILE A 48 12.51 12.97 4.53
N TYR A 49 13.16 12.21 3.66
CA TYR A 49 13.58 12.65 2.34
C TYR A 49 13.23 11.56 1.32
N GLN A 50 12.84 11.94 0.10
CA GLN A 50 12.67 10.99 -1.00
C GLN A 50 13.70 11.31 -2.08
N ASP A 51 14.45 10.29 -2.51
CA ASP A 51 15.41 10.45 -3.60
C ASP A 51 14.72 10.39 -4.98
N THR A 52 15.47 10.76 -6.02
CA THR A 52 14.98 10.75 -7.40
C THR A 52 14.59 9.36 -7.92
N ASP A 53 15.12 8.29 -7.34
CA ASP A 53 14.79 6.91 -7.71
C ASP A 53 13.51 6.39 -7.03
N GLY A 54 13.04 7.12 -6.01
CA GLY A 54 11.79 6.86 -5.30
C GLY A 54 11.97 6.25 -3.91
N TYR A 55 13.19 5.94 -3.45
CA TYR A 55 13.40 5.44 -2.09
C TYR A 55 13.17 6.53 -1.05
N LEU A 56 12.68 6.11 0.12
CA LEU A 56 12.55 7.00 1.27
C LEU A 56 13.74 6.86 2.19
N TRP A 57 14.32 7.99 2.55
CA TRP A 57 15.41 8.11 3.50
C TRP A 57 14.88 8.74 4.79
N LEU A 58 15.01 8.01 5.89
CA LEU A 58 14.50 8.38 7.20
C LEU A 58 15.67 8.63 8.15
N GLY A 59 15.77 9.86 8.63
CA GLY A 59 16.62 10.22 9.75
C GLY A 59 15.94 9.84 11.05
N THR A 60 16.65 9.12 11.91
CA THR A 60 16.18 8.79 13.27
C THR A 60 17.28 9.12 14.29
N GLN A 61 16.94 9.06 15.57
CA GLN A 61 17.96 9.11 16.63
C GLN A 61 18.82 7.82 16.71
N GLY A 62 18.38 6.76 16.02
CA GLY A 62 19.04 5.46 15.97
C GLY A 62 19.79 5.17 14.67
N GLY A 63 20.01 6.17 13.81
CA GLY A 63 20.67 6.02 12.51
C GLY A 63 19.79 6.40 11.33
N LEU A 64 20.33 6.19 10.13
CA LEU A 64 19.66 6.45 8.86
C LEU A 64 19.02 5.16 8.34
N HIS A 65 17.80 5.26 7.80
CA HIS A 65 17.11 4.13 7.19
C HIS A 65 16.77 4.47 5.74
N ARG A 66 16.99 3.54 4.82
CA ARG A 66 16.45 3.60 3.46
C ARG A 66 15.33 2.58 3.32
N TYR A 67 14.16 3.02 2.87
CA TYR A 67 12.95 2.23 2.74
C TYR A 67 12.51 2.13 1.29
N ASP A 68 12.23 0.92 0.83
CA ASP A 68 11.82 0.61 -0.55
C ASP A 68 10.34 0.25 -0.69
N GLY A 69 9.56 0.38 0.40
CA GLY A 69 8.15 -0.06 0.46
C GLY A 69 7.97 -1.45 1.06
N TYR A 70 9.04 -2.23 1.21
CA TYR A 70 9.00 -3.59 1.75
C TYR A 70 9.90 -3.73 2.98
N GLU A 71 11.15 -3.25 2.90
CA GLU A 71 12.17 -3.45 3.91
C GLU A 71 13.00 -2.19 4.17
N PHE A 72 13.56 -2.11 5.38
CA PHE A 72 14.48 -1.06 5.77
C PHE A 72 15.93 -1.55 5.62
N LYS A 73 16.73 -0.83 4.84
CA LYS A 73 18.20 -0.90 4.91
C LYS A 73 18.69 0.11 5.95
N VAL A 74 19.37 -0.37 6.99
CA VAL A 74 19.80 0.44 8.14
C VAL A 74 21.27 0.81 8.00
N PHE A 75 21.58 2.10 8.15
CA PHE A 75 22.94 2.64 8.22
C PHE A 75 23.14 3.23 9.62
N LYS A 76 24.10 2.68 10.37
CA LYS A 76 24.38 3.05 11.76
C LYS A 76 25.86 3.37 11.95
N ASN A 77 26.18 4.04 13.05
CA ASN A 77 27.54 4.17 13.50
C ASN A 77 28.11 2.81 13.88
N ASN A 78 29.29 2.51 13.34
CA ASN A 78 30.17 1.46 13.77
C ASN A 78 31.57 2.07 13.98
N PRO A 79 32.06 2.17 15.22
CA PRO A 79 33.34 2.81 15.51
C PRO A 79 34.54 2.16 14.83
N THR A 80 34.45 0.88 14.47
CA THR A 80 35.54 0.12 13.84
C THR A 80 35.51 0.14 12.31
N ASP A 81 34.43 0.65 11.72
CA ASP A 81 34.26 0.71 10.26
C ASP A 81 34.30 2.17 9.78
N SER A 82 35.31 2.52 9.00
CA SER A 82 35.43 3.87 8.42
C SER A 82 34.37 4.18 7.37
N CYS A 83 33.69 3.15 6.84
CA CYS A 83 32.62 3.24 5.85
C CYS A 83 31.22 3.20 6.48
N SER A 84 31.10 3.46 7.79
CA SER A 84 29.82 3.66 8.48
C SER A 84 29.58 5.14 8.80
N LEU A 85 28.39 5.47 9.35
CA LEU A 85 28.14 6.82 9.91
C LEU A 85 29.05 7.12 11.11
N THR A 86 29.35 8.39 11.38
CA THR A 86 30.08 8.85 12.58
C THR A 86 29.17 9.07 13.78
N ASP A 87 27.87 9.26 13.59
CA ASP A 87 26.87 9.32 14.65
C ASP A 87 25.55 8.73 14.15
N ASN A 88 24.68 8.34 15.07
CA ASN A 88 23.35 7.82 14.79
C ASN A 88 22.29 8.93 14.70
N ASN A 89 22.48 10.07 15.34
CA ASN A 89 21.50 11.15 15.28
C ASN A 89 21.59 11.90 13.94
N VAL A 90 20.61 11.68 13.07
CA VAL A 90 20.55 12.29 11.73
C VAL A 90 19.80 13.62 11.79
N LEU A 91 20.45 14.69 11.34
CA LEU A 91 19.93 16.06 11.34
C LEU A 91 19.29 16.43 10.00
N ASP A 92 20.00 16.17 8.90
CA ASP A 92 19.54 16.54 7.56
C ASP A 92 19.99 15.55 6.49
N ILE A 93 19.20 15.47 5.41
CA ILE A 93 19.39 14.55 4.29
C ILE A 93 19.13 15.33 3.00
N GLY A 94 20.01 15.17 2.01
CA GLY A 94 19.83 15.78 0.69
C GLY A 94 20.47 14.96 -0.42
N GLU A 95 20.06 15.18 -1.66
CA GLU A 95 20.60 14.51 -2.86
C GLU A 95 21.37 15.52 -3.72
N ASP A 96 22.55 15.12 -4.22
CA ASP A 96 23.30 15.90 -5.19
C ASP A 96 22.89 15.61 -6.64
N LYS A 97 23.38 16.38 -7.61
CA LYS A 97 23.06 16.20 -9.03
C LYS A 97 23.48 14.83 -9.61
N ASN A 98 24.36 14.10 -8.94
CA ASN A 98 24.80 12.76 -9.33
C ASN A 98 24.03 11.66 -8.57
N LYS A 99 22.92 12.01 -7.91
CA LYS A 99 22.07 11.14 -7.11
C LYS A 99 22.72 10.56 -5.84
N ASN A 100 23.86 11.11 -5.41
CA ASN A 100 24.44 10.67 -4.14
C ASN A 100 23.65 11.28 -2.99
N ILE A 101 23.52 10.51 -1.91
CA ILE A 101 22.78 10.94 -0.72
C ILE A 101 23.75 11.48 0.31
N TRP A 102 23.57 12.73 0.67
CA TRP A 102 24.32 13.41 1.71
C TRP A 102 23.56 13.39 3.02
N VAL A 103 24.28 13.05 4.09
CA VAL A 103 23.70 12.83 5.42
C VAL A 103 24.50 13.61 6.44
N ILE A 104 23.83 14.54 7.11
CA ILE A 104 24.39 15.32 8.20
C ILE A 104 23.97 14.69 9.53
N THR A 105 24.95 14.45 10.38
CA THR A 105 24.78 13.93 11.74
C THR A 105 25.38 14.90 12.75
N ASP A 106 25.13 14.70 14.05
CA ASP A 106 25.69 15.57 15.11
C ASP A 106 27.22 15.70 15.03
N ASN A 107 27.92 14.67 14.57
CA ASN A 107 29.39 14.63 14.56
C ASN A 107 29.99 14.35 13.18
N GLY A 108 29.30 14.72 12.09
CA GLY A 108 29.92 14.63 10.76
C GLY A 108 28.97 14.67 9.57
N VAL A 109 29.59 14.78 8.39
CA VAL A 109 28.94 14.77 7.07
C VAL A 109 29.34 13.51 6.33
N HIS A 110 28.37 12.89 5.66
CA HIS A 110 28.55 11.64 4.94
C HIS A 110 28.00 11.76 3.53
N LYS A 111 28.66 11.15 2.55
CA LYS A 111 28.15 10.92 1.20
C LYS A 111 27.96 9.43 1.01
N ILE A 112 26.76 9.01 0.62
CA ILE A 112 26.43 7.66 0.21
C ILE A 112 26.40 7.65 -1.31
N THR A 113 27.37 6.96 -1.92
CA THR A 113 27.47 6.89 -3.38
C THR A 113 26.28 6.13 -3.95
N HIS A 114 25.63 6.69 -4.98
CA HIS A 114 24.42 6.14 -5.59
C HIS A 114 24.58 4.68 -6.06
N GLN A 115 25.63 4.38 -6.84
CA GLN A 115 25.81 3.04 -7.44
C GLN A 115 26.17 1.97 -6.41
N THR A 116 27.13 2.26 -5.53
CA THR A 116 27.73 1.26 -4.63
C THR A 116 27.06 1.23 -3.25
N GLY A 117 26.37 2.29 -2.86
CA GLY A 117 25.85 2.48 -1.52
C GLY A 117 26.93 2.65 -0.44
N LYS A 118 28.19 2.86 -0.81
CA LYS A 118 29.30 3.06 0.14
C LYS A 118 29.24 4.43 0.78
N ILE A 119 29.55 4.49 2.06
CA ILE A 119 29.60 5.74 2.82
C ILE A 119 31.03 6.26 2.84
N LYS A 120 31.20 7.53 2.44
CA LYS A 120 32.42 8.31 2.64
C LYS A 120 32.16 9.40 3.68
N ARG A 121 33.02 9.48 4.69
CA ARG A 121 33.01 10.54 5.73
C ARG A 121 33.74 11.77 5.24
N TYR A 122 33.20 12.95 5.53
CA TYR A 122 33.83 14.24 5.25
C TYR A 122 34.15 14.95 6.56
N TYR A 123 35.41 15.35 6.70
CA TYR A 123 35.85 16.18 7.80
C TYR A 123 35.81 17.63 7.36
N VAL A 124 35.01 18.42 8.06
CA VAL A 124 34.88 19.85 7.81
C VAL A 124 35.88 20.59 8.70
N LYS A 125 36.73 21.43 8.11
CA LYS A 125 37.65 22.29 8.86
C LYS A 125 36.88 23.46 9.46
N GLU A 126 37.33 24.02 10.58
CA GLU A 126 36.78 25.27 11.17
C GLU A 126 35.32 25.22 11.70
N THR A 127 34.64 24.07 11.66
CA THR A 127 33.29 23.94 12.24
C THR A 127 33.11 22.61 12.94
N ARG A 128 32.42 22.64 14.09
CA ARG A 128 32.12 21.44 14.86
C ARG A 128 30.80 20.80 14.45
N PHE A 129 29.79 21.62 14.16
CA PHE A 129 28.44 21.16 13.87
C PHE A 129 27.96 21.64 12.50
N MET A 130 27.45 20.68 11.72
CA MET A 130 26.77 20.92 10.45
C MET A 130 25.26 20.79 10.67
N HIS A 131 24.46 21.62 10.02
CA HIS A 131 23.03 21.75 10.33
C HIS A 131 22.10 21.42 9.15
N CYS A 132 22.45 21.85 7.94
CA CYS A 132 21.60 21.64 6.77
C CYS A 132 22.40 21.55 5.45
N CYS A 133 21.76 20.99 4.43
CA CYS A 133 22.28 20.90 3.07
C CYS A 133 21.22 21.28 2.03
N MET A 134 21.67 21.66 0.84
CA MET A 134 20.79 22.06 -0.26
C MET A 134 21.48 21.84 -1.62
N LEU A 135 20.73 21.32 -2.59
CA LEU A 135 21.10 21.37 -4.01
C LEU A 135 20.59 22.67 -4.62
N SER A 136 21.50 23.47 -5.16
CA SER A 136 21.19 24.71 -5.88
C SER A 136 20.65 24.43 -7.28
N GLN A 137 19.89 25.39 -7.83
CA GLN A 137 19.42 25.35 -9.21
C GLN A 137 20.57 25.33 -10.24
N SER A 138 21.76 25.82 -9.89
CA SER A 138 22.97 25.71 -10.72
C SER A 138 23.54 24.28 -10.77
N GLY A 139 23.08 23.38 -9.91
CA GLY A 139 23.65 22.04 -9.71
C GLY A 139 24.75 21.99 -8.65
N ASP A 140 25.07 23.11 -7.99
CA ASP A 140 26.01 23.13 -6.87
C ASP A 140 25.38 22.58 -5.59
N PHE A 141 26.12 21.77 -4.83
CA PHE A 141 25.66 21.24 -3.56
C PHE A 141 26.28 22.01 -2.39
N PHE A 142 25.44 22.60 -1.55
CA PHE A 142 25.85 23.42 -0.42
C PHE A 142 25.54 22.73 0.91
N LEU A 143 26.42 22.93 1.88
CA LEU A 143 26.22 22.54 3.26
C LEU A 143 26.52 23.72 4.18
N ALA A 144 25.71 23.91 5.21
CA ALA A 144 25.91 24.96 6.19
C ALA A 144 26.06 24.40 7.60
N GLY A 145 26.98 24.99 8.36
CA GLY A 145 27.23 24.65 9.74
C GLY A 145 27.02 25.81 10.70
N GLU A 146 27.79 25.85 11.78
CA GLU A 146 27.69 26.93 12.75
C GLU A 146 27.96 28.27 12.09
N LYS A 147 29.16 28.53 11.58
CA LYS A 147 29.50 29.88 11.09
C LYS A 147 29.58 29.99 9.58
N PHE A 148 29.67 28.85 8.89
CA PHE A 148 30.23 28.80 7.55
C PHE A 148 29.38 27.97 6.61
N ILE A 149 29.51 28.31 5.32
CA ILE A 149 28.92 27.57 4.21
C ILE A 149 30.06 26.88 3.46
N TYR A 150 29.78 25.67 3.00
CA TYR A 150 30.69 24.83 2.23
C TYR A 150 30.02 24.47 0.92
N GLN A 151 30.79 24.52 -0.15
CA GLN A 151 30.39 23.99 -1.46
C GLN A 151 31.12 22.68 -1.69
N TYR A 152 30.40 21.66 -2.16
CA TYR A 152 31.01 20.42 -2.59
C TYR A 152 31.73 20.62 -3.93
N ASP A 153 33.04 20.35 -3.94
CA ASP A 153 33.85 20.28 -5.15
C ASP A 153 33.99 18.82 -5.59
N GLU A 154 33.41 18.51 -6.75
CA GLU A 154 33.42 17.17 -7.34
C GLU A 154 34.81 16.75 -7.81
N GLN A 155 35.63 17.69 -8.30
CA GLN A 155 36.93 17.36 -8.87
C GLN A 155 37.92 16.95 -7.78
N GLY A 156 37.96 17.70 -6.67
CA GLY A 156 38.76 17.38 -5.50
C GLY A 156 38.10 16.39 -4.53
N ASP A 157 36.85 16.01 -4.77
CA ASP A 157 35.98 15.24 -3.86
C ASP A 157 36.07 15.73 -2.40
N SER A 158 35.89 17.04 -2.22
CA SER A 158 36.13 17.75 -0.96
C SER A 158 35.12 18.87 -0.70
N LEU A 159 35.02 19.30 0.56
CA LEU A 159 34.16 20.42 0.96
C LEU A 159 34.99 21.71 1.02
N VAL A 160 34.69 22.64 0.13
CA VAL A 160 35.41 23.91 0.01
C VAL A 160 34.67 24.98 0.80
N PHE A 161 35.38 25.57 1.77
CA PHE A 161 34.90 26.68 2.57
C PHE A 161 34.59 27.91 1.69
N LYS A 162 33.44 28.56 1.96
CA LYS A 162 33.00 29.78 1.28
C LYS A 162 32.74 30.90 2.29
N ASP A 163 33.51 31.97 2.17
CA ASP A 163 33.39 33.14 3.01
C ASP A 163 32.35 34.14 2.47
N TRP A 164 31.08 33.73 2.44
CA TRP A 164 29.98 34.57 1.94
C TRP A 164 29.32 35.42 3.02
N LEU A 165 29.59 35.13 4.28
CA LEU A 165 28.88 35.71 5.43
C LEU A 165 29.77 36.61 6.29
N SER A 166 31.08 36.70 6.04
CA SER A 166 31.98 37.56 6.82
C SER A 166 31.58 39.03 6.78
N SER A 167 30.94 39.49 5.70
CA SER A 167 30.42 40.85 5.56
C SER A 167 28.98 41.02 6.05
N THR A 168 28.36 40.00 6.66
CA THR A 168 26.97 40.04 7.14
C THR A 168 26.87 40.15 8.66
N PRO A 169 25.75 40.67 9.19
CA PRO A 169 25.40 40.52 10.60
C PRO A 169 24.96 39.10 10.96
N ILE A 170 24.95 38.14 10.02
CA ILE A 170 24.58 36.76 10.35
C ILE A 170 25.64 36.16 11.26
N ALA A 171 25.23 35.86 12.49
CA ALA A 171 26.05 35.09 13.42
C ALA A 171 25.76 33.59 13.26
N SER A 172 26.52 32.81 14.03
CA SER A 172 26.52 31.36 14.03
C SER A 172 25.13 30.69 14.09
N ASN A 173 25.12 29.41 13.70
CA ASN A 173 24.02 28.47 13.56
C ASN A 173 23.09 28.76 12.39
N ILE A 174 23.61 28.56 11.17
CA ILE A 174 22.81 28.55 9.96
C ILE A 174 21.90 27.32 9.98
N LYS A 175 20.58 27.52 9.91
CA LYS A 175 19.57 26.45 10.02
C LYS A 175 18.77 26.22 8.75
N GLY A 176 18.82 27.14 7.80
CA GLY A 176 18.09 27.04 6.54
C GLY A 176 18.83 27.72 5.40
N LEU A 177 18.88 27.03 4.27
CA LEU A 177 19.30 27.54 2.97
C LEU A 177 18.12 27.36 2.02
N GLN A 178 17.79 28.38 1.24
CA GLN A 178 16.75 28.30 0.22
C GLN A 178 17.12 29.22 -0.94
N GLU A 179 16.93 28.76 -2.18
CA GLU A 179 17.15 29.57 -3.38
C GLU A 179 15.81 29.91 -4.05
N ASP A 180 15.64 31.16 -4.48
CA ASP A 180 14.48 31.58 -5.30
C ASP A 180 14.73 31.44 -6.81
N GLU A 181 13.72 31.72 -7.63
CA GLU A 181 13.81 31.61 -9.09
C GLU A 181 14.78 32.61 -9.72
N GLU A 182 15.07 33.70 -9.01
CA GLU A 182 16.05 34.69 -9.42
C GLU A 182 17.48 34.28 -9.01
N GLY A 183 17.67 33.10 -8.41
CA GLY A 183 18.96 32.60 -7.92
C GLY A 183 19.48 33.34 -6.68
N ASN A 184 18.61 34.07 -5.98
CA ASN A 184 18.96 34.68 -4.70
C ASN A 184 18.95 33.60 -3.61
N LEU A 185 19.99 33.59 -2.80
CA LEU A 185 20.17 32.64 -1.71
C LEU A 185 19.71 33.26 -0.39
N TYR A 186 18.66 32.68 0.19
CA TYR A 186 18.16 32.97 1.51
C TYR A 186 18.88 32.12 2.55
N ILE A 187 19.47 32.79 3.55
CA ILE A 187 20.27 32.16 4.60
C ILE A 187 19.65 32.53 5.94
N ALA A 188 19.11 31.53 6.64
CA ALA A 188 18.52 31.71 7.96
C ALA A 188 19.48 31.28 9.07
N SER A 189 19.72 32.17 10.03
CA SER A 189 20.43 31.88 11.27
C SER A 189 19.46 31.79 12.44
N SER A 190 19.75 30.87 13.37
CA SER A 190 18.97 30.70 14.58
C SER A 190 19.11 31.86 15.58
N SER A 191 20.11 32.74 15.39
CA SER A 191 20.44 33.78 16.36
C SER A 191 20.22 35.20 15.84
N THR A 192 20.40 35.44 14.54
CA THR A 192 20.46 36.80 13.98
C THR A 192 19.40 37.12 12.93
N GLY A 193 18.69 36.13 12.40
CA GLY A 193 17.62 36.35 11.43
C GLY A 193 17.94 35.81 10.03
N LEU A 194 17.51 36.54 8.99
CA LEU A 194 17.50 36.08 7.59
C LEU A 194 18.28 37.05 6.69
N ALA A 195 19.30 36.57 5.99
CA ALA A 195 19.98 37.34 4.93
C ALA A 195 19.59 36.83 3.55
N VAL A 196 19.64 37.73 2.58
CA VAL A 196 19.41 37.43 1.17
C VAL A 196 20.66 37.84 0.40
N LEU A 197 21.24 36.89 -0.32
CA LEU A 197 22.40 37.08 -1.19
C LEU A 197 21.97 36.97 -2.65
N ASN A 198 22.50 37.83 -3.52
CA ASN A 198 22.26 37.73 -4.96
C ASN A 198 23.05 36.56 -5.59
N LYS A 199 22.94 36.40 -6.92
CA LYS A 199 23.71 35.39 -7.68
C LYS A 199 25.24 35.54 -7.53
N GLN A 200 25.71 36.77 -7.37
CA GLN A 200 27.12 37.12 -7.14
C GLN A 200 27.56 36.88 -5.68
N ARG A 201 26.65 36.39 -4.82
CA ARG A 201 26.85 36.15 -3.38
C ARG A 201 27.10 37.43 -2.58
N GLU A 202 26.65 38.56 -3.09
CA GLU A 202 26.63 39.83 -2.38
C GLU A 202 25.33 39.96 -1.58
N VAL A 203 25.43 40.54 -0.39
CA VAL A 203 24.31 40.71 0.53
C VAL A 203 23.44 41.85 0.06
N ILE A 204 22.20 41.56 -0.29
CA ILE A 204 21.25 42.56 -0.80
C ILE A 204 20.22 42.97 0.25
N ARG A 205 19.85 42.07 1.17
CA ARG A 205 18.88 42.36 2.25
C ARG A 205 19.19 41.58 3.51
N PHE A 206 18.81 42.16 4.65
CA PHE A 206 18.90 41.53 5.97
C PHE A 206 17.62 41.81 6.75
N TYR A 207 17.00 40.76 7.28
CA TYR A 207 15.78 40.83 8.08
C TYR A 207 16.06 40.34 9.49
N GLN A 208 15.65 41.12 10.48
CA GLN A 208 15.74 40.80 11.89
C GLN A 208 14.40 41.02 12.59
N HIS A 209 14.24 40.41 13.76
CA HIS A 209 13.06 40.64 14.59
C HIS A 209 13.16 42.02 15.26
N GLU A 210 12.12 42.82 15.12
CA GLU A 210 11.99 44.13 15.76
C GLU A 210 10.77 44.09 16.72
N PRO A 211 10.97 44.16 18.05
CA PRO A 211 9.89 43.97 19.03
C PRO A 211 8.70 44.91 18.85
N GLU A 212 8.94 46.15 18.41
CA GLU A 212 7.92 47.19 18.22
C GLU A 212 7.21 47.09 16.86
N ASN A 213 7.71 46.26 15.94
CA ASN A 213 7.18 46.13 14.58
C ASN A 213 6.56 44.73 14.38
N PRO A 214 5.22 44.59 14.43
CA PRO A 214 4.54 43.30 14.27
C PRO A 214 4.67 42.73 12.85
N SER A 215 5.14 43.52 11.89
CA SER A 215 5.39 43.11 10.51
C SER A 215 6.85 42.73 10.24
N SER A 216 7.72 42.79 11.25
CA SER A 216 9.13 42.37 11.17
C SER A 216 9.29 40.84 11.18
N LEU A 217 10.53 40.35 11.08
CA LEU A 217 10.79 38.90 11.12
C LEU A 217 10.25 38.29 12.43
N ILE A 218 9.82 37.03 12.35
CA ILE A 218 9.33 36.29 13.52
C ILE A 218 10.42 36.16 14.59
N LYS A 219 10.03 36.28 15.86
CA LYS A 219 10.94 36.12 16.99
C LYS A 219 11.38 34.67 17.18
N GLY A 220 12.47 34.49 17.92
CA GLY A 220 12.99 33.17 18.30
C GLY A 220 13.90 32.55 17.23
N ALA A 221 14.40 31.35 17.54
CA ALA A 221 15.32 30.65 16.66
C ALA A 221 14.62 30.13 15.41
N ILE A 222 15.14 30.50 14.23
CA ILE A 222 14.64 29.96 12.96
C ILE A 222 15.05 28.50 12.83
N ARG A 223 14.09 27.62 12.57
CA ARG A 223 14.27 26.17 12.46
C ARG A 223 14.50 25.70 11.04
N ARG A 224 13.74 26.25 10.09
CA ARG A 224 13.68 25.81 8.68
C ARG A 224 13.07 26.90 7.80
N LEU A 225 13.50 26.95 6.55
CA LEU A 225 12.89 27.72 5.48
C LEU A 225 12.12 26.78 4.55
N PHE A 226 11.05 27.27 3.93
CA PHE A 226 10.26 26.51 2.97
C PHE A 226 9.66 27.46 1.92
N THR A 227 9.75 27.12 0.64
CA THR A 227 9.08 27.89 -0.43
C THR A 227 7.90 27.10 -0.95
N ASP A 228 6.72 27.72 -0.97
CA ASP A 228 5.50 27.10 -1.51
C ASP A 228 5.40 27.24 -3.05
N SER A 229 4.44 26.55 -3.65
CA SER A 229 4.17 26.61 -5.09
C SER A 229 3.79 28.02 -5.59
N ARG A 230 3.31 28.89 -4.70
CA ARG A 230 2.98 30.30 -4.95
C ARG A 230 4.17 31.24 -4.74
N LYS A 231 5.37 30.70 -4.57
CA LYS A 231 6.64 31.44 -4.41
C LYS A 231 6.73 32.27 -3.14
N ARG A 232 5.93 31.95 -2.12
CA ARG A 232 6.06 32.58 -0.79
C ARG A 232 7.12 31.84 0.02
N LEU A 233 8.02 32.60 0.62
CA LEU A 233 9.00 32.08 1.55
C LEU A 233 8.41 32.02 2.95
N TRP A 234 8.25 30.81 3.47
CA TRP A 234 7.83 30.49 4.83
C TRP A 234 9.05 30.29 5.73
N ILE A 235 8.96 30.86 6.93
CA ILE A 235 9.98 30.80 7.97
C ILE A 235 9.36 30.16 9.21
N LEU A 236 9.94 29.05 9.66
CA LEU A 236 9.51 28.34 10.86
C LEU A 236 10.35 28.77 12.06
N SER A 237 9.70 29.13 13.16
CA SER A 237 10.36 29.42 14.44
C SER A 237 10.24 28.23 15.39
N GLU A 238 11.28 27.98 16.19
CA GLU A 238 11.27 26.95 17.22
C GLU A 238 10.31 27.27 18.37
N THR A 239 9.94 28.55 18.57
CA THR A 239 9.18 28.97 19.75
C THR A 239 8.03 29.94 19.49
N ALA A 240 7.93 30.54 18.29
CA ALA A 240 7.01 31.66 18.06
C ALA A 240 5.96 31.42 16.96
N GLY A 241 5.88 30.22 16.38
CA GLY A 241 4.99 29.90 15.28
C GLY A 241 5.70 29.96 13.93
N ILE A 242 5.02 30.49 12.92
CA ILE A 242 5.58 30.67 11.56
C ILE A 242 5.27 32.06 11.02
N CYS A 243 6.05 32.51 10.05
CA CYS A 243 5.66 33.63 9.21
C CYS A 243 5.96 33.33 7.74
N TYR A 244 5.39 34.13 6.84
CA TYR A 244 5.86 34.18 5.45
C TYR A 244 6.18 35.61 5.04
N LEU A 245 7.10 35.76 4.10
CA LEU A 245 7.48 37.04 3.51
C LEU A 245 6.50 37.41 2.38
N ASP A 246 5.72 38.46 2.58
CA ASP A 246 4.93 39.14 1.57
C ASP A 246 5.88 40.09 0.81
N LYS A 247 6.42 39.61 -0.32
CA LYS A 247 7.40 40.36 -1.13
C LYS A 247 6.82 41.66 -1.70
N GLU A 248 5.52 41.71 -1.99
CA GLU A 248 4.88 42.89 -2.60
C GLU A 248 4.80 44.06 -1.61
N ASN A 249 4.47 43.77 -0.35
CA ASN A 249 4.30 44.77 0.71
C ASN A 249 5.51 44.85 1.65
N GLU A 250 6.60 44.14 1.33
CA GLU A 250 7.83 44.02 2.13
C GLU A 250 7.59 43.77 3.64
N ARG A 251 6.65 42.90 3.97
CA ARG A 251 6.25 42.60 5.36
C ARG A 251 6.21 41.11 5.65
N PHE A 252 6.31 40.75 6.93
CA PHE A 252 6.08 39.37 7.39
C PHE A 252 4.67 39.22 7.94
N VAL A 253 3.97 38.19 7.47
CA VAL A 253 2.64 37.82 8.00
C VAL A 253 2.81 36.63 8.94
N HIS A 254 2.45 36.83 10.20
CA HIS A 254 2.70 35.86 11.28
C HIS A 254 1.48 34.99 11.56
N LEU A 255 1.70 33.70 11.80
CA LEU A 255 0.70 32.75 12.27
C LEU A 255 1.22 32.06 13.55
N ASN A 256 0.53 32.30 14.66
CA ASN A 256 0.87 31.76 15.99
C ASN A 256 -0.41 31.42 16.77
N THR A 257 -0.28 30.90 17.99
CA THR A 257 -1.42 30.53 18.86
C THR A 257 -2.32 31.70 19.25
N ASP A 258 -1.81 32.93 19.19
CA ASP A 258 -2.50 34.11 19.72
C ASP A 258 -3.37 34.76 18.63
N ASN A 259 -2.92 34.70 17.38
CA ASN A 259 -3.60 35.30 16.22
C ASN A 259 -4.23 34.28 15.27
N SER A 260 -4.04 32.98 15.52
CA SER A 260 -4.56 31.89 14.70
C SER A 260 -4.90 30.67 15.54
N ALA A 261 -5.61 29.69 14.96
CA ALA A 261 -5.94 28.44 15.65
C ALA A 261 -4.80 27.41 15.61
N LEU A 262 -3.55 27.85 15.57
CA LEU A 262 -2.37 26.98 15.57
C LEU A 262 -2.29 26.19 16.88
N SER A 263 -2.06 24.88 16.81
CA SER A 263 -2.07 24.03 18.01
C SER A 263 -0.85 24.22 18.93
N SER A 264 0.26 24.73 18.42
CA SER A 264 1.47 25.04 19.18
C SER A 264 2.38 25.97 18.39
N ASN A 265 3.06 26.89 19.09
CA ASN A 265 4.07 27.79 18.50
C ASN A 265 5.40 27.07 18.16
N VAL A 266 5.57 25.82 18.61
CA VAL A 266 6.74 25.01 18.25
C VAL A 266 6.44 24.29 16.94
N VAL A 267 6.78 24.91 15.81
CA VAL A 267 6.52 24.37 14.47
C VAL A 267 7.81 23.76 13.90
N ARG A 268 7.76 22.47 13.59
CA ARG A 268 8.96 21.67 13.25
C ARG A 268 9.00 21.28 11.79
N ALA A 269 7.84 21.08 11.19
CA ALA A 269 7.71 20.58 9.84
C ALA A 269 6.63 21.34 9.08
N ILE A 270 6.83 21.45 7.78
CA ILE A 270 5.94 22.12 6.85
C ILE A 270 5.96 21.32 5.54
N ALA A 271 4.79 21.09 4.96
CA ALA A 271 4.67 20.42 3.67
C ALA A 271 3.43 20.92 2.92
N GLU A 272 3.56 21.16 1.62
CA GLU A 272 2.44 21.54 0.76
C GLU A 272 1.79 20.31 0.14
N THR A 273 0.52 20.04 0.47
CA THR A 273 -0.22 18.90 -0.10
C THR A 273 -0.69 19.21 -1.51
N ASP A 274 -1.31 20.37 -1.69
CA ASP A 274 -1.84 20.89 -2.95
C ASP A 274 -1.71 22.42 -2.96
N SER A 275 -2.01 23.04 -4.11
CA SER A 275 -1.86 24.50 -4.31
C SER A 275 -2.70 25.38 -3.37
N ASN A 276 -3.65 24.79 -2.63
CA ASN A 276 -4.52 25.48 -1.68
C ASN A 276 -4.29 25.05 -0.22
N THR A 277 -3.48 24.02 0.04
CA THR A 277 -3.39 23.42 1.37
C THR A 277 -1.94 23.19 1.80
N LEU A 278 -1.59 23.78 2.94
CA LEU A 278 -0.32 23.61 3.60
C LEU A 278 -0.53 22.89 4.93
N LEU A 279 0.34 21.94 5.23
CA LEU A 279 0.34 21.21 6.50
C LEU A 279 1.50 21.65 7.37
N LEU A 280 1.21 21.84 8.66
CA LEU A 280 2.18 22.20 9.68
C LEU A 280 2.23 21.12 10.75
N GLY A 281 3.40 20.52 10.92
CA GLY A 281 3.71 19.61 12.01
C GLY A 281 4.25 20.37 13.20
N THR A 282 3.53 20.34 14.32
CA THR A 282 3.91 21.05 15.54
C THR A 282 4.24 20.06 16.65
N PHE A 283 4.72 20.59 17.78
CA PHE A 283 4.86 19.79 19.01
C PHE A 283 3.53 19.17 19.47
N SER A 284 2.41 19.81 19.13
CA SER A 284 1.05 19.46 19.58
C SER A 284 0.12 19.15 18.41
N GLY A 285 0.56 18.29 17.48
CA GLY A 285 -0.28 17.76 16.40
C GLY A 285 -0.09 18.40 15.03
N LEU A 286 -0.95 17.99 14.11
CA LEU A 286 -0.95 18.43 12.71
C LEU A 286 -1.95 19.59 12.55
N ASN A 287 -1.58 20.61 11.78
CA ASN A 287 -2.47 21.73 11.44
C ASN A 287 -2.56 21.88 9.93
N ARG A 288 -3.76 22.22 9.45
CA ARG A 288 -4.03 22.61 8.07
C ARG A 288 -4.07 24.13 7.96
N VAL A 289 -3.41 24.68 6.97
CA VAL A 289 -3.51 26.09 6.58
C VAL A 289 -4.12 26.16 5.19
N ASP A 290 -5.23 26.87 5.09
CA ASP A 290 -5.83 27.21 3.80
C ASP A 290 -5.03 28.36 3.17
N MET A 291 -4.42 28.13 2.02
CA MET A 291 -3.44 29.06 1.44
C MET A 291 -4.07 30.32 0.84
N GLN A 292 -5.39 30.36 0.63
CA GLN A 292 -6.12 31.53 0.15
C GLN A 292 -6.57 32.42 1.30
N THR A 293 -7.14 31.81 2.34
CA THR A 293 -7.70 32.53 3.49
C THR A 293 -6.73 32.67 4.67
N LEU A 294 -5.61 31.95 4.64
CA LEU A 294 -4.66 31.77 5.74
C LEU A 294 -5.27 31.21 7.03
N LYS A 295 -6.47 30.62 6.93
CA LYS A 295 -7.16 30.03 8.08
C LYS A 295 -6.44 28.77 8.53
N VAL A 296 -5.92 28.81 9.76
CA VAL A 296 -5.35 27.65 10.44
C VAL A 296 -6.46 26.79 11.04
N THR A 297 -6.38 25.48 10.87
CA THR A 297 -7.32 24.50 11.40
C THR A 297 -6.54 23.31 11.99
N PRO A 298 -6.55 23.10 13.31
CA PRO A 298 -5.85 21.98 13.94
C PRO A 298 -6.61 20.67 13.70
N TYR A 299 -5.88 19.59 13.43
CA TYR A 299 -6.45 18.24 13.43
C TYR A 299 -6.52 17.70 14.85
N LYS A 300 -7.65 17.10 15.19
CA LYS A 300 -7.82 16.45 16.50
C LYS A 300 -7.09 15.12 16.52
N PHE A 301 -6.24 14.95 17.53
CA PHE A 301 -5.54 13.70 17.80
C PHE A 301 -6.28 12.93 18.90
N ASN A 302 -6.72 11.73 18.59
CA ASN A 302 -7.19 10.75 19.56
C ASN A 302 -6.41 9.45 19.34
N PRO A 303 -5.55 8.99 20.29
CA PRO A 303 -4.72 7.81 20.09
C PRO A 303 -5.52 6.50 20.00
N ASP A 304 -6.75 6.48 20.52
CA ASP A 304 -7.60 5.28 20.52
C ASP A 304 -8.38 5.11 19.19
N GLU A 305 -8.33 6.10 18.29
CA GLU A 305 -9.04 6.06 17.02
C GLU A 305 -8.21 5.36 15.92
N PRO A 306 -8.77 4.35 15.22
CA PRO A 306 -8.06 3.72 14.12
C PRO A 306 -7.79 4.71 12.98
N GLY A 307 -6.60 4.64 12.39
CA GLY A 307 -6.20 5.55 11.31
C GLY A 307 -5.72 6.93 11.78
N THR A 308 -5.57 7.14 13.09
CA THR A 308 -4.91 8.34 13.64
C THR A 308 -3.39 8.27 13.52
N LEU A 309 -2.72 9.41 13.72
CA LEU A 309 -1.27 9.44 13.87
C LEU A 309 -0.83 8.55 15.04
N SER A 310 0.35 7.97 14.97
CA SER A 310 0.92 7.15 16.04
C SER A 310 1.29 7.96 17.28
N TYR A 311 1.57 9.25 17.10
CA TYR A 311 1.85 10.19 18.19
C TYR A 311 1.55 11.62 17.75
N TYR A 312 1.20 12.49 18.72
CA TYR A 312 0.85 13.89 18.44
C TYR A 312 2.06 14.78 18.15
N SER A 313 3.25 14.42 18.64
CA SER A 313 4.46 15.23 18.43
C SER A 313 5.06 14.93 17.06
N ILE A 314 4.92 15.86 16.13
CA ILE A 314 5.35 15.72 14.73
C ILE A 314 6.73 16.35 14.56
N HIS A 315 7.62 15.64 13.89
CA HIS A 315 9.00 16.07 13.64
C HIS A 315 9.26 16.39 12.17
N SER A 316 8.64 15.63 11.27
CA SER A 316 8.88 15.72 9.83
C SER A 316 7.61 15.44 9.04
N LEU A 317 7.50 16.09 7.89
CA LEU A 317 6.42 15.93 6.93
C LEU A 317 7.03 15.85 5.54
N LEU A 318 6.54 14.93 4.72
CA LEU A 318 6.91 14.82 3.31
C LEU A 318 5.67 14.43 2.50
N LYS A 319 5.45 15.13 1.38
CA LYS A 319 4.59 14.62 0.30
C LYS A 319 5.50 13.92 -0.70
N ASP A 320 5.26 12.64 -0.94
CA ASP A 320 6.05 11.87 -1.90
C ASP A 320 5.61 12.12 -3.35
N ASN A 321 6.38 11.58 -4.30
CA ASN A 321 6.14 11.71 -5.74
C ASN A 321 4.81 11.08 -6.21
N THR A 322 4.17 10.25 -5.38
CA THR A 322 2.84 9.68 -5.66
C THR A 322 1.70 10.51 -5.07
N GLY A 323 2.01 11.60 -4.36
CA GLY A 323 1.06 12.45 -3.65
C GLY A 323 0.68 11.93 -2.26
N ALA A 324 1.32 10.86 -1.78
CA ALA A 324 1.07 10.34 -0.45
C ALA A 324 1.81 11.17 0.61
N LEU A 325 1.22 11.25 1.79
CA LEU A 325 1.69 12.03 2.93
C LEU A 325 2.39 11.12 3.93
N TRP A 326 3.64 11.46 4.25
CA TRP A 326 4.46 10.85 5.28
C TRP A 326 4.60 11.80 6.46
N VAL A 327 4.35 11.28 7.67
CA VAL A 327 4.43 12.03 8.92
C VAL A 327 5.33 11.30 9.89
N GLY A 328 6.52 11.84 10.11
CA GLY A 328 7.46 11.35 11.12
C GLY A 328 7.10 11.93 12.47
N THR A 329 6.87 11.05 13.45
CA THR A 329 6.50 11.44 14.80
C THR A 329 7.57 11.02 15.80
N TRP A 330 7.39 11.38 17.06
CA TRP A 330 8.20 10.84 18.15
C TRP A 330 8.09 9.31 18.30
N LYS A 331 7.00 8.70 17.82
CA LYS A 331 6.75 7.26 17.94
C LYS A 331 6.25 6.68 16.62
N GLY A 332 7.16 6.49 15.67
CA GLY A 332 6.93 5.82 14.40
C GLY A 332 6.68 6.77 13.25
N LEU A 333 6.64 6.17 12.07
CA LEU A 333 6.32 6.80 10.80
C LEU A 333 4.85 6.54 10.48
N ASN A 334 4.16 7.57 9.99
CA ASN A 334 2.77 7.46 9.58
C ASN A 334 2.67 7.75 8.09
N TYR A 335 1.84 6.97 7.41
CA TYR A 335 1.67 7.04 5.97
C TYR A 335 0.19 7.14 5.61
N TYR A 336 -0.17 8.11 4.76
CA TYR A 336 -1.49 8.25 4.17
C TYR A 336 -1.36 8.38 2.66
N SER A 337 -2.13 7.61 1.90
CA SER A 337 -2.27 7.81 0.45
C SER A 337 -3.74 7.98 0.09
N PRO A 338 -4.08 8.96 -0.77
CA PRO A 338 -5.45 9.13 -1.27
C PRO A 338 -5.88 7.94 -2.15
N VAL A 339 -4.92 7.30 -2.81
CA VAL A 339 -5.10 6.15 -3.72
C VAL A 339 -5.23 4.83 -2.95
N ARG A 340 -4.64 4.75 -1.75
CA ARG A 340 -4.78 3.55 -0.93
C ARG A 340 -6.23 3.41 -0.50
N THR A 341 -6.76 2.22 -0.70
CA THR A 341 -8.17 1.91 -0.46
C THR A 341 -8.58 2.30 0.97
N GLN A 342 -9.49 3.26 1.09
CA GLN A 342 -9.96 3.84 2.36
C GLN A 342 -10.97 2.92 3.06
N PHE A 343 -10.55 1.69 3.34
CA PHE A 343 -11.31 0.78 4.19
C PHE A 343 -11.03 1.11 5.65
N TYR A 344 -12.09 1.31 6.42
CA TYR A 344 -12.00 1.46 7.86
C TYR A 344 -13.02 0.55 8.53
N ARG A 345 -12.82 0.30 9.82
CA ARG A 345 -13.69 -0.56 10.61
C ARG A 345 -14.34 0.22 11.73
N ILE A 346 -15.65 0.07 11.84
CA ILE A 346 -16.39 0.50 13.02
C ILE A 346 -16.43 -0.68 13.98
N THR A 347 -15.78 -0.51 15.13
CA THR A 347 -15.86 -1.47 16.24
C THR A 347 -16.82 -0.93 17.29
N PRO A 348 -17.90 -1.67 17.62
CA PRO A 348 -18.77 -1.32 18.73
C PRO A 348 -17.99 -1.25 20.05
N ARG A 349 -18.30 -0.26 20.89
CA ARG A 349 -17.71 -0.11 22.24
C ARG A 349 -18.26 -1.10 23.27
N GLU A 350 -19.37 -1.76 22.95
CA GLU A 350 -20.01 -2.78 23.79
C GLU A 350 -20.06 -4.11 23.04
N PHE A 351 -20.24 -5.21 23.77
CA PHE A 351 -20.44 -6.52 23.15
C PHE A 351 -21.80 -6.58 22.43
N THR A 352 -21.78 -6.71 21.11
CA THR A 352 -22.98 -6.75 20.26
C THR A 352 -23.36 -8.15 19.78
N GLY A 353 -22.50 -9.14 19.98
CA GLY A 353 -22.56 -10.37 19.19
C GLY A 353 -22.37 -10.07 17.70
N LEU A 354 -23.07 -10.81 16.84
CA LEU A 354 -23.08 -10.58 15.40
C LEU A 354 -23.83 -9.28 15.07
N LEU A 355 -23.26 -8.45 14.20
CA LEU A 355 -23.91 -7.23 13.71
C LEU A 355 -24.71 -7.55 12.45
N GLY A 356 -26.01 -7.26 12.46
CA GLY A 356 -26.94 -7.50 11.36
C GLY A 356 -27.12 -6.29 10.44
N MET A 357 -28.18 -6.34 9.63
CA MET A 357 -28.50 -5.34 8.61
C MET A 357 -28.56 -3.91 9.19
N GLY A 358 -28.00 -2.97 8.43
CA GLY A 358 -28.02 -1.53 8.71
C GLY A 358 -28.97 -0.73 7.81
N LYS A 359 -29.59 0.33 8.35
CA LYS A 359 -30.30 1.36 7.56
C LYS A 359 -30.05 2.77 8.08
N GLU A 360 -29.95 3.72 7.17
CA GLU A 360 -29.82 5.14 7.48
C GLU A 360 -31.18 5.77 7.80
N ASP A 361 -31.21 6.61 8.84
CA ASP A 361 -32.35 7.45 9.20
C ASP A 361 -32.31 8.83 8.51
N SER A 362 -33.38 9.62 8.66
CA SER A 362 -33.46 10.97 8.08
C SER A 362 -32.42 11.97 8.59
N ASP A 363 -31.79 11.68 9.73
CA ASP A 363 -30.78 12.54 10.37
C ASP A 363 -29.34 12.10 9.98
N GLY A 364 -29.22 11.09 9.12
CA GLY A 364 -27.96 10.53 8.66
C GLY A 364 -27.27 9.59 9.66
N ASN A 365 -27.99 9.09 10.68
CA ASN A 365 -27.47 8.02 11.54
C ASN A 365 -27.76 6.65 10.91
N ILE A 366 -26.82 5.73 11.07
CA ILE A 366 -26.96 4.35 10.62
C ILE A 366 -27.37 3.48 11.82
N TRP A 367 -28.51 2.81 11.69
CA TRP A 367 -29.04 1.90 12.69
C TRP A 367 -28.80 0.46 12.25
N PHE A 368 -28.18 -0.33 13.10
CA PHE A 368 -27.89 -1.75 12.90
C PHE A 368 -28.68 -2.62 13.88
N ALA A 369 -29.14 -3.76 13.39
CA ALA A 369 -29.62 -4.85 14.23
C ALA A 369 -28.43 -5.58 14.87
N THR A 370 -28.56 -6.07 16.10
CA THR A 370 -27.47 -6.78 16.79
C THR A 370 -27.96 -8.05 17.46
N GLU A 371 -27.10 -9.05 17.57
CA GLU A 371 -27.39 -10.32 18.25
C GLU A 371 -26.97 -10.31 19.73
N GLY A 372 -27.31 -9.24 20.45
CA GLY A 372 -27.06 -9.18 21.89
C GLY A 372 -27.22 -7.82 22.55
N ALA A 373 -27.08 -6.72 21.80
CA ALA A 373 -27.13 -5.35 22.32
C ALA A 373 -28.41 -4.58 21.94
N GLY A 374 -29.36 -5.21 21.26
CA GLY A 374 -30.57 -4.55 20.77
C GLY A 374 -30.32 -3.83 19.44
N LEU A 375 -30.68 -2.55 19.36
CA LEU A 375 -30.37 -1.70 18.21
C LEU A 375 -29.09 -0.90 18.48
N PHE A 376 -28.20 -0.85 17.49
CA PHE A 376 -26.97 -0.06 17.52
C PHE A 376 -27.11 1.14 16.58
N CYS A 377 -27.03 2.35 17.13
CA CYS A 377 -27.07 3.60 16.38
C CYS A 377 -25.66 4.20 16.27
N TYR A 378 -25.25 4.49 15.04
CA TYR A 378 -23.96 5.07 14.71
C TYR A 378 -24.14 6.35 13.90
N ASN A 379 -23.53 7.45 14.34
CA ASN A 379 -23.48 8.67 13.55
C ASN A 379 -22.14 8.77 12.80
N PRO A 380 -22.12 8.70 11.45
CA PRO A 380 -20.89 8.74 10.67
C PRO A 380 -20.16 10.09 10.71
N ASN A 381 -20.85 11.20 11.02
CA ASN A 381 -20.21 12.52 11.10
C ASN A 381 -19.49 12.73 12.43
N THR A 382 -20.11 12.32 13.54
CA THR A 382 -19.60 12.57 14.89
C THR A 382 -18.91 11.35 15.50
N GLN A 383 -19.01 10.20 14.83
CA GLN A 383 -18.60 8.86 15.27
C GLN A 383 -19.25 8.43 16.60
N SER A 384 -20.34 9.07 17.02
CA SER A 384 -21.03 8.69 18.26
C SER A 384 -21.70 7.34 18.11
N GLN A 385 -21.54 6.49 19.13
CA GLN A 385 -22.13 5.17 19.23
C GLN A 385 -23.13 5.13 20.38
N GLN A 386 -24.34 4.62 20.13
CA GLN A 386 -25.36 4.42 21.15
C GLN A 386 -26.05 3.07 20.98
N PHE A 387 -26.31 2.39 22.09
CA PHE A 387 -26.97 1.09 22.12
C PHE A 387 -28.34 1.22 22.80
N TYR A 388 -29.31 0.49 22.25
CA TYR A 388 -30.68 0.50 22.71
C TYR A 388 -31.11 -0.94 23.00
N PRO A 389 -30.68 -1.53 24.12
CA PRO A 389 -31.11 -2.87 24.49
C PRO A 389 -32.59 -2.88 24.88
N LYS A 390 -33.33 -3.94 24.52
CA LYS A 390 -34.72 -4.13 24.95
C LYS A 390 -34.81 -4.50 26.44
N LYS A 391 -33.88 -5.31 26.92
CA LYS A 391 -33.67 -5.61 28.35
C LYS A 391 -32.21 -5.35 28.72
N SER A 392 -31.98 -4.91 29.95
CA SER A 392 -30.61 -4.64 30.44
C SER A 392 -29.67 -5.84 30.20
N PRO A 393 -28.50 -5.63 29.56
CA PRO A 393 -27.56 -6.70 29.20
C PRO A 393 -26.88 -7.31 30.44
N TYR A 394 -26.81 -6.60 31.57
CA TYR A 394 -26.15 -6.99 32.82
C TYR A 394 -26.78 -8.17 33.58
N LYS A 395 -27.77 -8.85 33.01
CA LYS A 395 -28.47 -10.00 33.62
C LYS A 395 -28.56 -11.22 32.69
N ASN A 396 -27.57 -11.45 31.83
CA ASN A 396 -27.58 -12.51 30.81
C ASN A 396 -28.80 -12.44 29.86
N ASN A 397 -29.37 -11.25 29.66
CA ASN A 397 -30.53 -11.05 28.79
C ASN A 397 -30.18 -10.92 27.30
N TYR A 398 -28.96 -11.27 26.89
CA TYR A 398 -28.48 -11.11 25.50
C TYR A 398 -29.44 -11.74 24.49
N ASN A 399 -29.96 -12.94 24.77
CA ASN A 399 -30.94 -13.62 23.92
C ASN A 399 -32.23 -12.81 23.69
N SER A 400 -32.64 -12.00 24.66
CA SER A 400 -33.86 -11.19 24.54
C SER A 400 -33.67 -9.89 23.76
N ASN A 401 -32.42 -9.58 23.42
CA ASN A 401 -31.94 -8.41 22.68
C ASN A 401 -31.46 -8.76 21.27
N ILE A 402 -31.68 -9.99 20.80
CA ILE A 402 -31.31 -10.42 19.45
C ILE A 402 -32.31 -9.85 18.45
N PHE A 403 -31.83 -8.97 17.57
CA PHE A 403 -32.55 -8.51 16.40
C PHE A 403 -31.80 -8.94 15.13
N LYS A 404 -32.54 -9.39 14.12
CA LYS A 404 -32.00 -9.91 12.85
C LYS A 404 -32.17 -8.91 11.71
N SER A 405 -33.29 -8.18 11.68
CA SER A 405 -33.61 -7.21 10.65
C SER A 405 -34.27 -5.95 11.21
N LEU A 406 -34.23 -4.88 10.42
CA LEU A 406 -34.90 -3.63 10.74
C LEU A 406 -35.39 -2.89 9.49
N LEU A 407 -36.37 -2.02 9.70
CA LEU A 407 -36.92 -1.11 8.71
C LEU A 407 -37.27 0.22 9.38
N ILE A 408 -36.78 1.33 8.81
CA ILE A 408 -37.01 2.67 9.35
C ILE A 408 -38.28 3.24 8.72
N LYS A 409 -39.21 3.71 9.56
CA LYS A 409 -40.47 4.35 9.17
C LYS A 409 -40.64 5.66 9.94
N GLY A 410 -40.14 6.75 9.37
CA GLY A 410 -40.13 8.07 10.02
C GLY A 410 -39.36 8.05 11.35
N ASP A 411 -40.02 8.43 12.44
CA ASP A 411 -39.44 8.45 13.79
C ASP A 411 -39.39 7.07 14.49
N SER A 412 -39.83 6.00 13.82
CA SER A 412 -39.89 4.66 14.41
C SER A 412 -39.13 3.64 13.59
N ILE A 413 -38.66 2.60 14.27
CA ILE A 413 -37.92 1.49 13.65
C ILE A 413 -38.70 0.21 13.92
N ILE A 414 -39.13 -0.45 12.85
CA ILE A 414 -39.67 -1.81 12.94
C ILE A 414 -38.45 -2.74 12.96
N CYS A 415 -38.37 -3.63 13.93
CA CYS A 415 -37.25 -4.55 14.09
C CYS A 415 -37.76 -5.94 14.46
N ALA A 416 -37.15 -6.97 13.89
CA ALA A 416 -37.58 -8.35 14.07
C ALA A 416 -36.49 -9.20 14.72
N THR A 417 -36.91 -10.22 15.48
CA THR A 417 -36.03 -11.06 16.30
C THR A 417 -35.83 -12.46 15.71
N ASN A 418 -34.91 -13.22 16.30
CA ASN A 418 -34.72 -14.64 16.03
C ASN A 418 -35.87 -15.54 16.58
N LEU A 419 -36.77 -14.98 17.39
CA LEU A 419 -37.89 -15.70 18.01
C LEU A 419 -39.22 -15.46 17.28
N GLY A 420 -39.20 -14.80 16.12
CA GLY A 420 -40.40 -14.54 15.33
C GLY A 420 -41.23 -13.37 15.85
N SER A 421 -40.67 -12.53 16.71
CA SER A 421 -41.35 -11.35 17.24
C SER A 421 -40.95 -10.10 16.47
N VAL A 422 -41.92 -9.21 16.23
CA VAL A 422 -41.73 -7.93 15.54
C VAL A 422 -42.07 -6.80 16.50
N TYR A 423 -41.12 -5.90 16.71
CA TYR A 423 -41.23 -4.75 17.59
C TYR A 423 -41.21 -3.44 16.83
N LEU A 424 -41.90 -2.44 17.37
CA LEU A 424 -41.77 -1.03 17.01
C LEU A 424 -40.95 -0.32 18.07
N PHE A 425 -39.78 0.17 17.69
CA PHE A 425 -38.94 1.01 18.52
C PHE A 425 -39.23 2.50 18.22
N SER A 426 -39.55 3.27 19.26
CA SER A 426 -39.71 4.72 19.14
C SER A 426 -38.38 5.43 19.38
N ARG A 427 -37.87 6.17 18.39
CA ARG A 427 -36.61 6.93 18.55
C ARG A 427 -36.73 8.05 19.59
N LYS A 428 -37.92 8.65 19.71
CA LYS A 428 -38.22 9.72 20.67
C LYS A 428 -38.31 9.21 22.11
N ARG A 429 -39.09 8.16 22.35
CA ARG A 429 -39.31 7.61 23.69
C ARG A 429 -38.25 6.60 24.11
N LYS A 430 -37.47 6.07 23.16
CA LYS A 430 -36.43 5.05 23.37
C LYS A 430 -36.98 3.75 23.96
N ASP A 431 -38.20 3.39 23.57
CA ASP A 431 -38.93 2.21 24.06
C ASP A 431 -39.35 1.26 22.92
N TYR A 432 -39.52 -0.01 23.29
CA TYR A 432 -39.98 -1.06 22.38
C TYR A 432 -41.44 -1.40 22.66
N ARG A 433 -42.27 -1.46 21.62
CA ARG A 433 -43.64 -1.97 21.65
C ARG A 433 -43.74 -3.22 20.79
N LEU A 434 -44.24 -4.32 21.34
CA LEU A 434 -44.52 -5.53 20.55
C LEU A 434 -45.68 -5.23 19.58
N LEU A 435 -45.49 -5.56 18.29
CA LEU A 435 -46.53 -5.47 17.27
C LEU A 435 -47.10 -6.84 16.95
N TYR A 436 -46.23 -7.80 16.65
CA TYR A 436 -46.60 -9.14 16.22
C TYR A 436 -45.67 -10.17 16.87
N ASP A 437 -46.21 -11.34 17.18
CA ASP A 437 -45.44 -12.45 17.72
C ASP A 437 -45.89 -13.76 17.08
N TYR A 438 -45.02 -14.35 16.28
CA TYR A 438 -45.31 -15.58 15.53
C TYR A 438 -44.85 -16.84 16.24
N GLN A 439 -44.37 -16.71 17.49
CA GLN A 439 -43.95 -17.81 18.36
C GLN A 439 -42.99 -18.75 17.62
N TYR A 440 -41.71 -18.36 17.60
CA TYR A 440 -40.56 -19.04 16.95
C TYR A 440 -40.31 -18.65 15.48
N GLY A 441 -39.04 -18.75 15.07
CA GLY A 441 -38.58 -18.58 13.69
C GLY A 441 -37.85 -17.27 13.44
N ASP A 442 -36.66 -17.34 12.83
CA ASP A 442 -35.94 -16.14 12.42
C ASP A 442 -36.69 -15.33 11.37
N ILE A 443 -36.60 -14.01 11.49
CA ILE A 443 -37.06 -13.04 10.50
C ILE A 443 -35.83 -12.29 10.01
N TYR A 444 -35.22 -12.76 8.93
CA TYR A 444 -33.94 -12.22 8.41
C TYR A 444 -34.10 -10.92 7.62
N THR A 445 -35.29 -10.67 7.07
CA THR A 445 -35.58 -9.49 6.25
C THR A 445 -36.96 -8.94 6.56
N LEU A 446 -37.16 -7.66 6.27
CA LEU A 446 -38.45 -6.98 6.29
C LEU A 446 -38.53 -6.15 5.03
N LEU A 447 -39.67 -6.17 4.35
CA LEU A 447 -39.89 -5.38 3.14
C LEU A 447 -41.13 -4.52 3.31
N ASN A 448 -40.97 -3.22 3.09
CA ASN A 448 -42.11 -2.35 2.84
C ASN A 448 -42.22 -2.18 1.33
N ASP A 449 -43.36 -2.58 0.76
CA ASP A 449 -43.56 -2.51 -0.67
C ASP A 449 -43.97 -1.11 -1.15
N SER A 450 -44.06 -0.94 -2.46
CA SER A 450 -44.43 0.30 -3.15
C SER A 450 -45.80 0.85 -2.75
N LYS A 451 -46.68 0.02 -2.17
CA LYS A 451 -48.01 0.40 -1.68
C LYS A 451 -48.03 0.67 -0.17
N GLY A 452 -46.90 0.56 0.51
CA GLY A 452 -46.78 0.76 1.95
C GLY A 452 -47.25 -0.42 2.80
N ARG A 453 -47.35 -1.62 2.21
CA ARG A 453 -47.68 -2.86 2.92
C ARG A 453 -46.40 -3.51 3.45
N LEU A 454 -46.48 -4.11 4.63
CA LEU A 454 -45.33 -4.71 5.30
C LEU A 454 -45.31 -6.23 5.07
N TRP A 455 -44.25 -6.72 4.44
CA TRP A 455 -43.97 -8.14 4.24
C TRP A 455 -43.00 -8.62 5.32
N ILE A 456 -43.38 -9.71 5.98
CA ILE A 456 -42.66 -10.34 7.08
C ILE A 456 -42.43 -11.82 6.72
N PRO A 457 -41.27 -12.16 6.15
CA PRO A 457 -40.87 -13.54 5.92
C PRO A 457 -40.50 -14.20 7.26
N THR A 458 -41.37 -15.10 7.73
CA THR A 458 -41.11 -15.87 8.96
C THR A 458 -40.68 -17.29 8.59
N ASN A 459 -39.68 -17.80 9.31
CA ASN A 459 -39.28 -19.21 9.23
C ASN A 459 -40.13 -20.13 10.14
N SER A 460 -41.29 -19.65 10.59
CA SER A 460 -42.22 -20.40 11.43
C SER A 460 -43.25 -21.16 10.60
N LYS A 461 -44.14 -21.92 11.26
CA LYS A 461 -45.30 -22.55 10.61
C LYS A 461 -46.29 -21.54 10.01
N THR A 462 -46.16 -20.26 10.35
CA THR A 462 -46.98 -19.19 9.76
C THR A 462 -46.55 -18.88 8.33
N GLY A 463 -45.25 -19.01 8.02
CA GLY A 463 -44.68 -18.70 6.72
C GLY A 463 -44.57 -17.20 6.45
N LEU A 464 -44.60 -16.81 5.17
CA LEU A 464 -44.64 -15.42 4.74
C LEU A 464 -45.94 -14.74 5.17
N VAL A 465 -45.83 -13.58 5.80
CA VAL A 465 -46.98 -12.75 6.22
C VAL A 465 -46.93 -11.40 5.53
N LEU A 466 -48.05 -10.97 4.97
CA LEU A 466 -48.30 -9.62 4.48
C LEU A 466 -49.22 -8.90 5.47
N ILE A 467 -48.84 -7.69 5.86
CA ILE A 467 -49.67 -6.78 6.65
C ILE A 467 -50.15 -5.67 5.73
N ASP A 468 -51.46 -5.65 5.47
CA ASP A 468 -52.11 -4.61 4.66
C ASP A 468 -53.24 -3.97 5.49
N LYS A 469 -53.16 -2.66 5.71
CA LYS A 469 -54.12 -1.89 6.54
C LYS A 469 -54.43 -2.50 7.92
N GLY A 470 -53.49 -3.25 8.49
CA GLY A 470 -53.62 -3.91 9.80
C GLY A 470 -54.12 -5.35 9.74
N GLU A 471 -54.60 -5.82 8.59
CA GLU A 471 -54.97 -7.22 8.38
C GLU A 471 -53.74 -8.08 8.08
N GLN A 472 -53.71 -9.30 8.62
CA GLN A 472 -52.64 -10.26 8.36
C GLN A 472 -53.06 -11.28 7.32
N ILE A 473 -52.28 -11.38 6.24
CA ILE A 473 -52.49 -12.32 5.14
C ILE A 473 -51.29 -13.25 5.11
N ASN A 474 -51.50 -14.56 5.29
CA ASN A 474 -50.44 -15.58 5.22
C ASN A 474 -50.72 -16.66 4.17
N GLN A 475 -51.71 -16.42 3.32
CA GLN A 475 -52.15 -17.30 2.26
C GLN A 475 -52.26 -16.49 0.98
N PHE A 476 -51.64 -16.98 -0.08
CA PHE A 476 -51.49 -16.28 -1.34
C PHE A 476 -52.01 -17.17 -2.47
N LYS A 477 -52.73 -16.58 -3.42
CA LYS A 477 -53.28 -17.34 -4.54
C LYS A 477 -52.19 -17.62 -5.57
N VAL A 478 -52.06 -18.88 -5.95
CA VAL A 478 -51.15 -19.37 -6.99
C VAL A 478 -51.92 -20.36 -7.86
N ASP A 479 -52.06 -20.07 -9.15
CA ASP A 479 -52.78 -20.87 -10.13
C ASP A 479 -54.21 -21.23 -9.66
N GLY A 480 -54.91 -20.24 -9.09
CA GLY A 480 -56.25 -20.38 -8.53
C GLY A 480 -56.36 -21.11 -7.19
N LYS A 481 -55.24 -21.57 -6.60
CA LYS A 481 -55.20 -22.26 -5.30
C LYS A 481 -54.55 -21.40 -4.23
N SER A 482 -55.09 -21.44 -3.01
CA SER A 482 -54.48 -20.79 -1.85
C SER A 482 -53.25 -21.57 -1.38
N ARG A 483 -52.09 -20.91 -1.30
CA ARG A 483 -50.79 -21.48 -0.92
C ARG A 483 -50.11 -20.64 0.14
N LYS A 484 -49.41 -21.31 1.06
CA LYS A 484 -48.47 -20.67 2.00
C LYS A 484 -47.04 -20.77 1.48
N PHE A 485 -46.28 -19.69 1.60
CA PHE A 485 -44.84 -19.70 1.35
C PHE A 485 -44.10 -19.90 2.65
N PHE A 486 -43.28 -20.95 2.74
CA PHE A 486 -42.51 -21.29 3.92
C PHE A 486 -41.03 -20.99 3.71
N PHE A 487 -40.32 -20.75 4.82
CA PHE A 487 -38.87 -20.60 4.86
C PHE A 487 -38.32 -19.47 3.97
N VAL A 488 -39.09 -18.43 3.70
CA VAL A 488 -38.63 -17.28 2.90
C VAL A 488 -37.65 -16.47 3.74
N THR A 489 -36.44 -16.23 3.23
CA THR A 489 -35.37 -15.47 3.91
C THR A 489 -35.06 -14.14 3.25
N ALA A 490 -35.26 -14.06 1.94
CA ALA A 490 -35.04 -12.88 1.15
C ALA A 490 -36.30 -12.60 0.34
N ILE A 491 -36.77 -11.36 0.33
CA ILE A 491 -37.88 -10.91 -0.51
C ILE A 491 -37.55 -9.53 -1.08
N LYS A 492 -37.82 -9.35 -2.36
CA LYS A 492 -37.61 -8.10 -3.08
C LYS A 492 -38.78 -7.86 -4.03
N GLU A 493 -39.38 -6.68 -3.95
CA GLU A 493 -40.30 -6.20 -4.97
C GLU A 493 -39.49 -5.70 -6.17
N ILE A 494 -39.78 -6.23 -7.35
CA ILE A 494 -39.16 -5.82 -8.63
C ILE A 494 -40.08 -4.89 -9.42
N GLU A 495 -41.38 -5.12 -9.36
CA GLU A 495 -42.43 -4.25 -9.89
C GLU A 495 -43.61 -4.26 -8.92
N PRO A 496 -44.52 -3.26 -8.96
CA PRO A 496 -45.69 -3.26 -8.10
C PRO A 496 -46.49 -4.57 -8.18
N ASP A 497 -46.52 -5.30 -7.07
CA ASP A 497 -47.12 -6.64 -6.89
C ASP A 497 -46.36 -7.83 -7.51
N VAL A 498 -45.11 -7.65 -7.95
CA VAL A 498 -44.25 -8.73 -8.45
C VAL A 498 -43.02 -8.86 -7.56
N PHE A 499 -42.84 -10.04 -6.99
CA PHE A 499 -41.85 -10.30 -5.95
C PHE A 499 -40.91 -11.44 -6.34
N ILE A 500 -39.62 -11.25 -6.06
CA ILE A 500 -38.64 -12.34 -6.03
C ILE A 500 -38.43 -12.77 -4.58
N MET A 501 -38.50 -14.07 -4.33
CA MET A 501 -38.38 -14.68 -3.01
C MET A 501 -37.29 -15.75 -3.02
N GLY A 502 -36.35 -15.64 -2.09
CA GLY A 502 -35.37 -16.69 -1.78
C GLY A 502 -35.77 -17.44 -0.51
N THR A 503 -35.54 -18.75 -0.46
CA THR A 503 -35.87 -19.60 0.69
C THR A 503 -34.62 -20.20 1.37
N LEU A 504 -34.73 -20.61 2.65
CA LEU A 504 -33.73 -21.44 3.33
C LEU A 504 -33.55 -22.80 2.64
N SER A 505 -34.62 -23.32 2.03
CA SER A 505 -34.60 -24.58 1.28
C SER A 505 -33.92 -24.47 -0.10
N GLN A 506 -33.27 -23.33 -0.36
CA GLN A 506 -32.42 -23.04 -1.51
C GLN A 506 -33.22 -22.86 -2.82
N GLY A 507 -34.48 -22.44 -2.71
CA GLY A 507 -35.36 -22.13 -3.84
C GLY A 507 -35.41 -20.64 -4.15
N LEU A 508 -35.44 -20.30 -5.44
CA LEU A 508 -35.67 -18.95 -5.93
C LEU A 508 -37.00 -18.91 -6.69
N HIS A 509 -37.89 -18.02 -6.29
CA HIS A 509 -39.24 -17.92 -6.82
C HIS A 509 -39.55 -16.51 -7.31
N LYS A 510 -40.21 -16.38 -8.46
CA LYS A 510 -40.90 -15.15 -8.90
C LYS A 510 -42.39 -15.35 -8.71
N TYR A 511 -42.99 -14.50 -7.89
CA TYR A 511 -44.42 -14.49 -7.61
C TYR A 511 -45.04 -13.20 -8.15
N ASP A 512 -45.96 -13.34 -9.11
CA ASP A 512 -46.79 -12.25 -9.61
C ASP A 512 -48.15 -12.34 -8.92
N MET A 513 -48.40 -11.40 -8.01
CA MET A 513 -49.61 -11.40 -7.20
C MET A 513 -50.85 -10.95 -7.99
N LYS A 514 -50.69 -10.25 -9.13
CA LYS A 514 -51.82 -9.85 -9.99
C LYS A 514 -52.25 -10.99 -10.89
N LYS A 515 -51.29 -11.70 -11.47
CA LYS A 515 -51.54 -12.86 -12.33
C LYS A 515 -51.78 -14.14 -11.53
N GLU A 516 -51.51 -14.13 -10.23
CA GLU A 516 -51.54 -15.29 -9.34
C GLU A 516 -50.62 -16.41 -9.85
N THR A 517 -49.49 -16.08 -10.48
CA THR A 517 -48.55 -17.06 -11.06
C THR A 517 -47.27 -17.15 -10.24
N LEU A 518 -46.73 -18.36 -10.12
CA LEU A 518 -45.46 -18.62 -9.45
C LEU A 518 -44.49 -19.36 -10.37
N LYS A 519 -43.38 -18.71 -10.74
CA LYS A 519 -42.23 -19.36 -11.40
C LYS A 519 -41.20 -19.76 -10.36
N THR A 520 -40.80 -21.03 -10.34
CA THR A 520 -39.73 -21.54 -9.47
C THR A 520 -38.55 -21.93 -10.34
N ILE A 521 -37.35 -21.44 -10.03
CA ILE A 521 -36.15 -21.82 -10.77
C ILE A 521 -35.63 -23.16 -10.25
N SER A 522 -35.41 -24.09 -11.17
CA SER A 522 -34.75 -25.37 -10.93
C SER A 522 -33.21 -25.27 -11.01
N SER A 523 -32.49 -26.25 -10.46
CA SER A 523 -31.02 -26.32 -10.61
C SER A 523 -30.58 -26.39 -12.08
N ALA A 524 -31.35 -27.06 -12.93
CA ALA A 524 -31.06 -27.15 -14.37
C ALA A 524 -31.14 -25.79 -15.06
N GLU A 525 -32.12 -24.95 -14.72
CA GLU A 525 -32.23 -23.58 -15.23
C GLU A 525 -31.13 -22.64 -14.70
N LEU A 526 -30.45 -23.03 -13.62
CA LEU A 526 -29.24 -22.37 -13.11
C LEU A 526 -27.95 -22.90 -13.74
N ASN A 527 -28.03 -23.82 -14.70
CA ASN A 527 -26.90 -24.57 -15.25
C ASN A 527 -26.09 -25.32 -14.18
N LEU A 528 -26.75 -25.78 -13.12
CA LEU A 528 -26.16 -26.61 -12.07
C LEU A 528 -26.54 -28.08 -12.28
N PRO A 529 -25.70 -29.04 -11.84
CA PRO A 529 -26.07 -30.46 -11.85
C PRO A 529 -27.41 -30.70 -11.12
N GLU A 530 -28.24 -31.63 -11.59
CA GLU A 530 -29.62 -31.84 -11.08
C GLU A 530 -29.72 -32.06 -9.56
N ASN A 531 -28.68 -32.62 -8.94
CA ASN A 531 -28.62 -32.90 -7.50
C ASN A 531 -27.94 -31.79 -6.67
N VAL A 532 -27.52 -30.71 -7.32
CA VAL A 532 -26.79 -29.61 -6.71
C VAL A 532 -27.71 -28.42 -6.57
N LYS A 533 -27.78 -27.85 -5.37
CA LYS A 533 -28.56 -26.66 -5.08
C LYS A 533 -27.63 -25.47 -4.84
N PRO A 534 -28.01 -24.26 -5.27
CA PRO A 534 -27.15 -23.07 -5.28
C PRO A 534 -26.81 -22.50 -3.89
N GLY A 535 -27.42 -23.03 -2.82
CA GLY A 535 -27.25 -22.53 -1.45
C GLY A 535 -28.31 -21.50 -1.06
N THR A 536 -28.10 -20.83 0.06
CA THR A 536 -29.04 -19.81 0.57
C THR A 536 -28.86 -18.52 -0.23
N VAL A 537 -29.97 -17.95 -0.73
CA VAL A 537 -29.95 -16.63 -1.37
C VAL A 537 -29.46 -15.61 -0.35
N SER A 538 -28.39 -14.87 -0.63
CA SER A 538 -27.83 -13.87 0.28
C SER A 538 -28.26 -12.45 -0.07
N THR A 539 -28.41 -12.10 -1.34
CA THR A 539 -28.98 -10.80 -1.74
C THR A 539 -29.67 -10.87 -3.10
N ILE A 540 -30.76 -10.11 -3.24
CA ILE A 540 -31.48 -9.85 -4.50
C ILE A 540 -31.42 -8.34 -4.78
N LEU A 541 -30.83 -7.95 -5.91
CA LEU A 541 -30.73 -6.57 -6.39
C LEU A 541 -31.30 -6.43 -7.80
N THR A 542 -31.56 -5.20 -8.21
CA THR A 542 -31.92 -4.83 -9.59
C THR A 542 -30.99 -3.73 -10.06
N ASP A 543 -30.50 -3.82 -11.29
CA ASP A 543 -29.68 -2.77 -11.90
C ASP A 543 -30.53 -1.73 -12.66
N SER A 544 -29.88 -0.72 -13.24
CA SER A 544 -30.52 0.34 -14.03
C SER A 544 -31.19 -0.17 -15.31
N LEU A 545 -30.73 -1.30 -15.85
CA LEU A 545 -31.31 -1.97 -17.01
C LEU A 545 -32.46 -2.91 -16.62
N GLN A 546 -32.79 -3.00 -15.32
CA GLN A 546 -33.80 -3.87 -14.74
C GLN A 546 -33.47 -5.37 -14.85
N ASN A 547 -32.18 -5.73 -14.95
CA ASN A 547 -31.76 -7.10 -14.73
C ASN A 547 -31.80 -7.41 -13.24
N ILE A 548 -32.09 -8.67 -12.92
CA ILE A 548 -32.17 -9.17 -11.55
C ILE A 548 -30.85 -9.84 -11.21
N TRP A 549 -30.22 -9.38 -10.15
CA TRP A 549 -28.97 -9.91 -9.65
C TRP A 549 -29.22 -10.68 -8.36
N VAL A 550 -28.87 -11.96 -8.34
CA VAL A 550 -29.02 -12.82 -7.17
C VAL A 550 -27.66 -13.37 -6.79
N SER A 551 -27.30 -13.19 -5.53
CA SER A 551 -26.11 -13.80 -4.94
C SER A 551 -26.53 -14.92 -4.00
N PHE A 552 -25.71 -15.97 -3.95
CA PHE A 552 -25.90 -17.11 -3.08
C PHE A 552 -24.69 -17.30 -2.18
N PHE A 553 -24.96 -17.75 -0.97
CA PHE A 553 -23.94 -18.29 -0.07
C PHE A 553 -23.66 -19.75 -0.48
N GLY A 554 -22.82 -19.95 -1.50
CA GLY A 554 -22.34 -21.26 -1.94
C GLY A 554 -21.99 -21.38 -3.42
N TYR A 555 -22.74 -20.71 -4.32
CA TYR A 555 -22.57 -20.84 -5.78
C TYR A 555 -22.33 -19.50 -6.50
N GLY A 556 -21.93 -18.45 -5.78
CA GLY A 556 -21.54 -17.18 -6.41
C GLY A 556 -22.72 -16.30 -6.79
N ILE A 557 -22.62 -15.68 -7.96
CA ILE A 557 -23.53 -14.60 -8.40
C ILE A 557 -24.19 -14.99 -9.73
N PHE A 558 -25.48 -14.72 -9.85
CA PHE A 558 -26.29 -14.99 -11.02
C PHE A 558 -26.98 -13.70 -11.47
N ARG A 559 -26.99 -13.47 -12.79
CA ARG A 559 -27.75 -12.40 -13.44
C ARG A 559 -28.87 -12.99 -14.26
N PHE A 560 -30.08 -12.48 -14.06
CA PHE A 560 -31.30 -12.88 -14.76
C PHE A 560 -31.93 -11.68 -15.48
N ASP A 561 -32.72 -11.97 -16.51
CA ASP A 561 -33.64 -10.99 -17.08
C ASP A 561 -34.84 -10.74 -16.16
N ARG A 562 -35.78 -9.88 -16.61
CA ARG A 562 -37.01 -9.59 -15.86
C ARG A 562 -37.93 -10.79 -15.69
N ASP A 563 -37.86 -11.76 -16.59
CA ASP A 563 -38.65 -12.99 -16.58
C ASP A 563 -37.97 -14.13 -15.82
N LEU A 564 -36.88 -13.82 -15.14
CA LEU A 564 -36.11 -14.74 -14.33
C LEU A 564 -35.47 -15.85 -15.17
N ASN A 565 -35.13 -15.56 -16.43
CA ASN A 565 -34.31 -16.43 -17.26
C ASN A 565 -32.84 -16.09 -17.04
N LEU A 566 -32.00 -17.13 -16.92
CA LEU A 566 -30.58 -16.97 -16.63
C LEU A 566 -29.88 -16.27 -17.80
N ILE A 567 -29.25 -15.13 -17.53
CA ILE A 567 -28.37 -14.43 -18.47
C ILE A 567 -26.94 -14.95 -18.30
N LYS A 568 -26.44 -14.98 -17.05
CA LYS A 568 -25.06 -15.38 -16.76
C LYS A 568 -24.88 -15.85 -15.31
N HIS A 569 -24.04 -16.86 -15.13
CA HIS A 569 -23.51 -17.30 -13.84
C HIS A 569 -22.04 -16.87 -13.76
N TYR A 570 -21.67 -16.13 -12.72
CA TYR A 570 -20.30 -15.64 -12.53
C TYR A 570 -19.52 -16.62 -11.67
N THR A 571 -18.44 -17.16 -12.25
CA THR A 571 -17.58 -18.15 -11.61
C THR A 571 -16.15 -17.63 -11.43
N VAL A 572 -15.21 -18.53 -11.09
CA VAL A 572 -13.78 -18.23 -11.00
C VAL A 572 -13.24 -17.67 -12.32
N GLU A 573 -13.74 -18.13 -13.46
CA GLU A 573 -13.33 -17.64 -14.78
C GLU A 573 -13.74 -16.17 -15.01
N ASP A 574 -14.84 -15.73 -14.40
CA ASP A 574 -15.32 -14.34 -14.44
C ASP A 574 -14.78 -13.48 -13.28
N GLY A 575 -13.82 -14.01 -12.51
CA GLY A 575 -13.13 -13.31 -11.42
C GLY A 575 -13.77 -13.44 -10.04
N VAL A 576 -14.86 -14.20 -9.88
CA VAL A 576 -15.43 -14.53 -8.56
C VAL A 576 -14.69 -15.74 -7.99
N THR A 577 -13.64 -15.49 -7.21
CA THR A 577 -12.74 -16.52 -6.68
C THR A 577 -13.34 -17.35 -5.54
N ASP A 578 -14.37 -16.83 -4.87
CA ASP A 578 -15.06 -17.44 -3.74
C ASP A 578 -16.58 -17.42 -3.98
N GLY A 579 -17.20 -18.61 -3.99
CA GLY A 579 -18.64 -18.79 -4.23
C GLY A 579 -19.53 -18.46 -3.03
N TYR A 580 -18.96 -18.22 -1.84
CA TYR A 580 -19.70 -17.92 -0.62
C TYR A 580 -19.93 -16.42 -0.46
N ILE A 581 -20.90 -15.88 -1.21
CA ILE A 581 -21.21 -14.45 -1.18
C ILE A 581 -22.16 -14.13 -0.02
N TYR A 582 -21.69 -13.35 0.96
CA TYR A 582 -22.46 -12.96 2.15
C TYR A 582 -23.48 -11.88 1.87
N SER A 583 -23.10 -10.89 1.04
CA SER A 583 -23.98 -9.78 0.70
C SER A 583 -23.52 -9.10 -0.58
N MET A 584 -24.48 -8.51 -1.29
CA MET A 584 -24.22 -7.64 -2.43
C MET A 584 -24.87 -6.27 -2.19
N VAL A 585 -24.24 -5.18 -2.65
CA VAL A 585 -24.75 -3.82 -2.50
C VAL A 585 -24.47 -3.03 -3.78
N SER A 586 -25.44 -2.22 -4.21
CA SER A 586 -25.24 -1.22 -5.27
C SER A 586 -24.74 0.08 -4.65
N ASP A 587 -23.67 0.65 -5.20
CA ASP A 587 -23.22 1.99 -4.81
C ASP A 587 -24.10 3.09 -5.44
N ARG A 588 -23.74 4.35 -5.15
CA ARG A 588 -24.48 5.52 -5.66
C ARG A 588 -24.38 5.72 -7.18
N ASN A 589 -23.32 5.18 -7.79
CA ASN A 589 -23.08 5.22 -9.23
C ASN A 589 -23.65 3.98 -9.94
N GLN A 590 -24.45 3.16 -9.24
CA GLN A 590 -25.03 1.90 -9.73
C GLN A 590 -24.00 0.80 -10.01
N SER A 591 -22.76 0.91 -9.50
CA SER A 591 -21.80 -0.19 -9.55
C SER A 591 -22.17 -1.24 -8.50
N LEU A 592 -21.99 -2.51 -8.84
CA LEU A 592 -22.32 -3.62 -7.94
C LEU A 592 -21.08 -4.07 -7.17
N TRP A 593 -21.25 -4.26 -5.87
CA TRP A 593 -20.22 -4.69 -4.95
C TRP A 593 -20.68 -5.97 -4.24
N ALA A 594 -19.87 -7.02 -4.28
CA ALA A 594 -20.18 -8.30 -3.64
C ALA A 594 -19.10 -8.67 -2.63
N LEU A 595 -19.49 -9.17 -1.47
CA LEU A 595 -18.56 -9.54 -0.41
C LEU A 595 -18.60 -11.03 -0.13
N SER A 596 -17.43 -11.66 -0.13
CA SER A 596 -17.19 -13.03 0.35
C SER A 596 -16.40 -13.02 1.66
N GLU A 597 -16.06 -14.21 2.18
CA GLU A 597 -15.17 -14.33 3.35
C GLU A 597 -13.77 -13.75 3.05
N ASN A 598 -13.26 -14.05 1.86
CA ASN A 598 -11.86 -13.82 1.52
C ASN A 598 -11.60 -12.66 0.57
N ASP A 599 -12.63 -12.12 -0.08
CA ASP A 599 -12.48 -11.09 -1.10
C ASP A 599 -13.74 -10.20 -1.19
N LEU A 600 -13.50 -8.93 -1.51
CA LEU A 600 -14.53 -7.99 -1.93
C LEU A 600 -14.43 -7.84 -3.45
N TYR A 601 -15.53 -7.96 -4.17
CA TYR A 601 -15.59 -7.85 -5.62
C TYR A 601 -16.32 -6.58 -6.04
N CYS A 602 -15.84 -5.96 -7.11
CA CYS A 602 -16.53 -4.89 -7.82
C CYS A 602 -16.82 -5.33 -9.25
N TYR A 603 -18.07 -5.16 -9.68
CA TYR A 603 -18.51 -5.52 -11.02
C TYR A 603 -17.99 -4.52 -12.07
N ASN A 604 -17.32 -5.02 -13.09
CA ASN A 604 -16.89 -4.26 -14.26
C ASN A 604 -17.85 -4.52 -15.43
N ALA A 605 -18.65 -3.52 -15.78
CA ALA A 605 -19.63 -3.62 -16.86
C ALA A 605 -19.01 -3.73 -18.26
N GLU A 606 -17.81 -3.17 -18.50
CA GLU A 606 -17.15 -3.23 -19.82
C GLU A 606 -16.64 -4.63 -20.14
N LYS A 607 -16.12 -5.32 -19.11
CA LYS A 607 -15.58 -6.68 -19.23
C LYS A 607 -16.57 -7.78 -18.87
N ASP A 608 -17.76 -7.42 -18.38
CA ASP A 608 -18.78 -8.34 -17.87
C ASP A 608 -18.22 -9.35 -16.85
N CYS A 609 -17.39 -8.86 -15.93
CA CYS A 609 -16.65 -9.68 -14.95
C CYS A 609 -16.56 -8.99 -13.58
N PHE A 610 -16.26 -9.74 -12.53
CA PHE A 610 -16.00 -9.21 -11.20
C PHE A 610 -14.50 -9.06 -10.96
N ALA A 611 -14.07 -7.88 -10.54
CA ALA A 611 -12.69 -7.62 -10.17
C ALA A 611 -12.53 -7.72 -8.64
N PRO A 612 -11.67 -8.61 -8.12
CA PRO A 612 -11.39 -8.66 -6.69
C PRO A 612 -10.60 -7.43 -6.25
N ILE A 613 -11.02 -6.83 -5.14
CA ILE A 613 -10.39 -5.69 -4.50
C ILE A 613 -9.67 -6.20 -3.25
N ARG A 614 -8.35 -6.26 -3.38
CA ARG A 614 -7.48 -6.81 -2.34
C ARG A 614 -7.37 -5.83 -1.17
N ASN A 615 -7.73 -6.31 0.02
CA ASN A 615 -7.61 -5.58 1.28
C ASN A 615 -7.26 -6.55 2.40
N GLU A 616 -6.17 -6.35 3.14
CA GLU A 616 -5.84 -7.25 4.25
C GLU A 616 -6.86 -7.18 5.40
N SER A 617 -7.65 -6.09 5.51
CA SER A 617 -8.58 -5.85 6.62
C SER A 617 -9.81 -6.77 6.64
N HIS A 618 -10.16 -7.48 5.55
CA HIS A 618 -11.35 -8.36 5.52
C HIS A 618 -11.06 -9.80 6.01
N ARG A 619 -9.80 -10.28 5.94
CA ARG A 619 -9.42 -11.71 6.08
C ARG A 619 -9.57 -12.33 7.47
N ALA A 620 -10.21 -11.65 8.41
CA ALA A 620 -10.37 -12.12 9.80
C ALA A 620 -11.79 -11.94 10.35
N LEU A 621 -12.77 -11.73 9.46
CA LEU A 621 -14.16 -11.44 9.79
C LEU A 621 -15.09 -12.49 9.19
N GLU A 622 -16.07 -12.92 9.99
CA GLU A 622 -17.26 -13.57 9.44
C GLU A 622 -18.31 -12.50 9.26
N PHE A 623 -18.76 -12.30 8.03
CA PHE A 623 -19.78 -11.31 7.69
C PHE A 623 -21.19 -11.86 7.93
N THR A 624 -22.16 -10.96 8.08
CA THR A 624 -23.55 -11.35 8.28
C THR A 624 -24.28 -11.42 6.95
N LEU A 625 -24.99 -12.52 6.71
CA LEU A 625 -25.84 -12.68 5.53
C LEU A 625 -26.87 -11.55 5.46
N HIS A 626 -27.14 -11.05 4.24
CA HIS A 626 -28.13 -10.01 3.96
C HIS A 626 -27.84 -8.62 4.57
N ALA A 627 -26.68 -8.42 5.21
CA ALA A 627 -26.47 -7.24 6.05
C ALA A 627 -25.85 -6.02 5.35
N GLY A 628 -25.40 -6.17 4.10
CA GLY A 628 -24.78 -5.09 3.35
C GLY A 628 -25.73 -3.93 3.09
N THR A 629 -25.26 -2.69 3.27
CA THR A 629 -26.07 -1.48 3.09
C THR A 629 -25.23 -0.31 2.60
N THR A 630 -25.88 0.73 2.07
CA THR A 630 -25.26 1.98 1.63
C THR A 630 -25.96 3.16 2.28
N ASP A 631 -25.20 4.21 2.61
CA ASP A 631 -25.74 5.50 3.06
C ASP A 631 -25.92 6.50 1.90
N THR A 632 -26.52 7.65 2.20
CA THR A 632 -26.76 8.78 1.30
C THR A 632 -25.48 9.45 0.82
N LYS A 633 -24.36 9.26 1.53
CA LYS A 633 -23.02 9.77 1.18
C LYS A 633 -22.25 8.82 0.27
N GLY A 634 -22.78 7.63 0.01
CA GLY A 634 -22.14 6.59 -0.83
C GLY A 634 -21.16 5.71 -0.06
N THR A 635 -21.17 5.71 1.27
CA THR A 635 -20.40 4.77 2.09
C THR A 635 -21.13 3.44 2.12
N LEU A 636 -20.40 2.37 1.82
CA LEU A 636 -20.86 0.99 1.93
C LEU A 636 -20.50 0.44 3.32
N TYR A 637 -21.42 -0.33 3.90
CA TYR A 637 -21.28 -0.95 5.21
C TYR A 637 -21.52 -2.45 5.09
N PHE A 638 -20.57 -3.23 5.60
CA PHE A 638 -20.61 -4.69 5.65
C PHE A 638 -20.42 -5.18 7.10
N PRO A 639 -21.53 -5.39 7.82
CA PRO A 639 -21.51 -5.87 9.21
C PRO A 639 -21.03 -7.32 9.35
N GLY A 640 -20.39 -7.63 10.47
CA GLY A 640 -19.92 -8.98 10.80
C GLY A 640 -19.69 -9.20 12.30
N ASN A 641 -18.98 -10.28 12.64
CA ASN A 641 -18.82 -10.76 14.02
C ASN A 641 -17.89 -9.91 14.90
N LYS A 642 -16.94 -9.18 14.31
CA LYS A 642 -16.02 -8.32 15.07
C LYS A 642 -16.20 -6.81 14.77
N GLY A 643 -17.17 -6.41 13.96
CA GLY A 643 -17.38 -5.01 13.61
C GLY A 643 -18.01 -4.84 12.23
N ILE A 644 -17.95 -3.62 11.70
CA ILE A 644 -18.51 -3.28 10.39
C ILE A 644 -17.38 -2.78 9.48
N LEU A 645 -17.16 -3.46 8.37
CA LEU A 645 -16.26 -3.00 7.31
C LEU A 645 -16.93 -1.86 6.53
N CYS A 646 -16.24 -0.74 6.39
CA CYS A 646 -16.78 0.46 5.77
C CYS A 646 -15.80 1.04 4.74
N PHE A 647 -16.32 1.55 3.62
CA PHE A 647 -15.54 2.32 2.65
C PHE A 647 -16.47 3.10 1.71
N ASN A 648 -15.92 4.11 1.03
CA ASN A 648 -16.66 4.90 0.03
C ASN A 648 -16.01 4.72 -1.35
N PRO A 649 -16.67 4.02 -2.31
CA PRO A 649 -16.16 3.81 -3.66
C PRO A 649 -15.76 5.08 -4.39
N SER A 650 -16.53 6.17 -4.25
CA SER A 650 -16.28 7.43 -4.96
C SER A 650 -15.02 8.16 -4.49
N ARG A 651 -14.44 7.77 -3.36
CA ARG A 651 -13.17 8.31 -2.84
C ARG A 651 -11.96 7.44 -3.17
N MET A 652 -12.16 6.30 -3.84
CA MET A 652 -11.06 5.44 -4.25
C MET A 652 -10.48 5.98 -5.56
N GLU A 653 -9.39 6.74 -5.46
CA GLU A 653 -8.61 7.10 -6.65
C GLU A 653 -7.93 5.86 -7.25
N LYS A 654 -7.90 5.77 -8.59
CA LYS A 654 -7.24 4.66 -9.28
C LYS A 654 -5.72 4.84 -9.19
N ASN A 655 -5.01 3.78 -8.81
CA ASN A 655 -3.56 3.78 -8.84
C ASN A 655 -3.03 3.79 -10.28
N THR A 656 -2.54 4.94 -10.73
CA THR A 656 -1.89 5.12 -12.03
C THR A 656 -0.36 5.11 -11.92
N TYR A 657 0.20 5.05 -10.70
CA TYR A 657 1.64 4.99 -10.51
C TYR A 657 2.17 3.62 -10.97
N ILE A 658 3.17 3.66 -11.85
CA ILE A 658 3.88 2.49 -12.34
C ILE A 658 5.30 2.60 -11.78
N PRO A 659 5.69 1.77 -10.79
CA PRO A 659 6.97 1.92 -10.12
C PRO A 659 8.13 1.50 -11.04
N PRO A 660 9.27 2.19 -11.00
CA PRO A 660 10.50 1.71 -11.61
C PRO A 660 11.01 0.45 -10.87
N VAL A 661 11.73 -0.42 -11.57
CA VAL A 661 12.34 -1.61 -10.99
C VAL A 661 13.85 -1.48 -10.95
N TYR A 662 14.46 -1.86 -9.83
CA TYR A 662 15.89 -1.80 -9.60
C TYR A 662 16.42 -3.15 -9.12
N LEU A 663 17.67 -3.46 -9.48
CA LEU A 663 18.39 -4.60 -8.93
C LEU A 663 19.00 -4.19 -7.59
N THR A 664 18.74 -4.96 -6.54
CA THR A 664 19.09 -4.58 -5.16
C THR A 664 20.20 -5.41 -4.56
N SER A 665 20.30 -6.68 -4.95
CA SER A 665 21.31 -7.59 -4.43
C SER A 665 21.72 -8.60 -5.48
N LEU A 666 22.97 -9.03 -5.38
CA LEU A 666 23.54 -10.10 -6.16
C LEU A 666 24.27 -11.02 -5.19
N SER A 667 24.03 -12.32 -5.28
CA SER A 667 24.86 -13.29 -4.58
C SER A 667 25.34 -14.37 -5.54
N ILE A 668 26.61 -14.74 -5.39
CA ILE A 668 27.28 -15.77 -6.15
C ILE A 668 27.68 -16.88 -5.18
N ASN A 669 27.20 -18.10 -5.41
CA ASN A 669 27.41 -19.24 -4.50
C ASN A 669 27.07 -18.90 -3.04
N ASN A 670 25.95 -18.20 -2.83
CA ASN A 670 25.45 -17.69 -1.54
C ASN A 670 26.30 -16.60 -0.86
N ASN A 671 27.36 -16.11 -1.51
CA ASN A 671 28.13 -14.97 -1.01
C ASN A 671 27.61 -13.69 -1.67
N PRO A 672 27.23 -12.66 -0.89
CA PRO A 672 26.77 -11.39 -1.44
C PRO A 672 27.93 -10.68 -2.17
N VAL A 673 27.61 -10.09 -3.32
CA VAL A 673 28.54 -9.35 -4.18
C VAL A 673 27.97 -7.96 -4.46
N GLU A 674 28.84 -6.97 -4.46
CA GLU A 674 28.46 -5.60 -4.82
C GLU A 674 28.16 -5.50 -6.32
N LEU A 675 27.01 -4.93 -6.66
CA LEU A 675 26.71 -4.51 -8.02
C LEU A 675 27.56 -3.26 -8.30
N GLY A 676 28.65 -3.43 -9.06
CA GLY A 676 29.54 -2.34 -9.46
C GLY A 676 28.99 -1.52 -10.65
N ASP A 677 29.81 -0.56 -11.12
CA ASP A 677 29.47 0.41 -12.19
C ASP A 677 29.09 -0.21 -13.54
N THR A 678 29.46 -1.46 -13.78
CA THR A 678 29.19 -2.15 -15.04
C THR A 678 27.93 -2.99 -14.95
N GLN A 679 26.95 -2.73 -15.83
CA GLN A 679 25.81 -3.62 -16.12
C GLN A 679 26.21 -5.00 -16.69
N SER A 680 27.49 -5.38 -16.56
CA SER A 680 28.05 -6.64 -17.01
C SER A 680 28.76 -7.34 -15.86
N LEU A 681 28.34 -8.56 -15.56
CA LEU A 681 28.96 -9.46 -14.60
C LEU A 681 29.73 -10.55 -15.34
N ARG A 682 30.99 -10.78 -14.97
CA ARG A 682 31.77 -11.91 -15.51
C ARG A 682 31.93 -12.97 -14.41
N LEU A 683 31.50 -14.18 -14.73
CA LEU A 683 31.53 -15.32 -13.83
C LEU A 683 32.59 -16.32 -14.25
N LYS A 684 33.28 -16.86 -13.26
CA LYS A 684 34.18 -18.00 -13.41
C LYS A 684 33.39 -19.29 -13.59
N ALA A 685 34.05 -20.32 -14.11
CA ALA A 685 33.42 -21.61 -14.38
C ALA A 685 32.91 -22.35 -13.11
N ASP A 686 33.44 -22.02 -11.94
CA ASP A 686 33.05 -22.54 -10.61
C ASP A 686 31.95 -21.70 -9.92
N GLU A 687 31.62 -20.54 -10.46
CA GLU A 687 30.57 -19.64 -9.98
C GLU A 687 29.23 -19.99 -10.62
N THR A 688 28.68 -21.15 -10.24
CA THR A 688 27.53 -21.76 -10.93
C THR A 688 26.17 -21.28 -10.43
N ASN A 689 26.07 -20.76 -9.20
CA ASN A 689 24.81 -20.35 -8.59
C ASN A 689 24.75 -18.84 -8.42
N ILE A 690 23.68 -18.23 -8.92
CA ILE A 690 23.44 -16.79 -8.83
C ILE A 690 22.04 -16.55 -8.27
N ALA A 691 21.94 -15.65 -7.29
CA ALA A 691 20.66 -15.07 -6.91
C ALA A 691 20.69 -13.56 -7.19
N ILE A 692 19.65 -13.07 -7.87
CA ILE A 692 19.48 -11.67 -8.24
C ILE A 692 18.24 -11.15 -7.52
N GLY A 693 18.44 -10.24 -6.58
CA GLY A 693 17.38 -9.52 -5.89
C GLY A 693 16.98 -8.26 -6.66
N TYR A 694 15.69 -7.96 -6.66
CA TYR A 694 15.12 -6.79 -7.31
C TYR A 694 13.97 -6.21 -6.48
N THR A 695 13.75 -4.91 -6.59
CA THR A 695 12.67 -4.20 -5.89
C THR A 695 12.11 -3.10 -6.75
N ALA A 696 10.90 -2.67 -6.44
CA ALA A 696 10.26 -1.53 -7.09
C ALA A 696 9.69 -0.61 -5.99
N PRO A 697 10.28 0.58 -5.77
CA PRO A 697 9.77 1.55 -4.80
C PRO A 697 8.32 1.94 -5.12
N ASP A 698 7.40 1.37 -4.35
CA ASP A 698 5.98 1.70 -4.37
C ASP A 698 5.47 1.65 -2.95
N PHE A 699 4.84 2.73 -2.50
CA PHE A 699 4.33 2.83 -1.15
C PHE A 699 2.81 2.73 -1.06
N ILE A 700 2.11 2.79 -2.19
CA ILE A 700 0.64 2.74 -2.23
C ILE A 700 0.17 1.33 -1.87
N SER A 701 0.71 0.31 -2.54
CA SER A 701 0.35 -1.09 -2.33
C SER A 701 1.50 -2.06 -2.69
N PRO A 702 2.69 -1.92 -2.07
CA PRO A 702 3.90 -2.69 -2.43
C PRO A 702 3.66 -4.20 -2.50
N LYS A 703 3.02 -4.78 -1.48
CA LYS A 703 2.75 -6.22 -1.41
C LYS A 703 1.84 -6.75 -2.53
N GLN A 704 1.13 -5.88 -3.24
CA GLN A 704 0.22 -6.26 -4.32
C GLN A 704 0.88 -6.20 -5.71
N ASN A 705 2.12 -5.70 -5.80
CA ASN A 705 2.86 -5.64 -7.05
C ASN A 705 3.22 -7.03 -7.56
N GLN A 706 3.29 -7.17 -8.88
CA GLN A 706 3.68 -8.41 -9.53
C GLN A 706 4.99 -8.23 -10.29
N TYR A 707 5.86 -9.22 -10.23
CA TYR A 707 7.13 -9.24 -10.93
C TYR A 707 7.14 -10.33 -11.99
N ALA A 708 7.83 -10.05 -13.09
CA ALA A 708 8.18 -11.04 -14.10
C ALA A 708 9.65 -10.89 -14.46
N TYR A 709 10.37 -12.00 -14.59
CA TYR A 709 11.78 -12.00 -14.99
C TYR A 709 12.06 -13.01 -16.10
N GLN A 710 13.16 -12.81 -16.81
CA GLN A 710 13.63 -13.66 -17.89
C GLN A 710 15.17 -13.63 -17.96
N MET A 711 15.81 -14.78 -18.22
CA MET A 711 17.21 -14.84 -18.63
C MET A 711 17.30 -15.18 -20.13
N GLU A 712 17.58 -14.17 -20.95
CA GLU A 712 17.77 -14.37 -22.39
C GLU A 712 18.96 -15.31 -22.63
N GLY A 713 18.71 -16.39 -23.38
CA GLY A 713 19.67 -17.48 -23.59
C GLY A 713 19.40 -18.72 -22.73
N VAL A 714 18.50 -18.62 -21.73
CA VAL A 714 18.01 -19.77 -20.94
C VAL A 714 16.53 -20.00 -21.20
N GLU A 715 15.68 -18.98 -21.03
CA GLU A 715 14.24 -19.06 -21.29
C GLU A 715 13.76 -18.21 -22.47
N LYS A 716 12.70 -18.67 -23.16
CA LYS A 716 12.05 -17.92 -24.25
C LYS A 716 10.90 -17.03 -23.78
N GLU A 717 10.24 -17.38 -22.67
CA GLU A 717 9.08 -16.66 -22.13
C GLU A 717 9.37 -16.06 -20.75
N TRP A 718 8.52 -15.12 -20.33
CA TRP A 718 8.62 -14.46 -19.03
C TRP A 718 8.10 -15.36 -17.90
N ASN A 719 8.86 -15.42 -16.79
CA ASN A 719 8.44 -16.09 -15.57
C ASN A 719 7.68 -15.11 -14.67
N TYR A 720 6.36 -15.26 -14.55
CA TYR A 720 5.51 -14.43 -13.68
C TYR A 720 5.50 -14.97 -12.25
N VAL A 721 6.06 -14.21 -11.30
CA VAL A 721 6.36 -14.69 -9.93
C VAL A 721 5.65 -13.92 -8.82
N ARG A 722 4.57 -13.20 -9.16
CA ARG A 722 3.77 -12.39 -8.20
C ARG A 722 4.70 -11.51 -7.36
N GLY A 723 4.65 -11.58 -6.02
CA GLY A 723 5.46 -10.74 -5.13
C GLY A 723 6.89 -11.23 -4.86
N ARG A 724 7.39 -12.29 -5.53
CA ARG A 724 8.76 -12.79 -5.30
C ARG A 724 9.79 -11.79 -5.86
N ARG A 725 10.69 -11.34 -4.99
CA ARG A 725 11.72 -10.32 -5.26
C ARG A 725 13.14 -10.87 -5.53
N VAL A 726 13.27 -12.19 -5.71
CA VAL A 726 14.57 -12.83 -5.96
C VAL A 726 14.43 -13.92 -7.03
N ALA A 727 15.26 -13.84 -8.07
CA ALA A 727 15.43 -14.86 -9.09
C ALA A 727 16.67 -15.71 -8.79
N TYR A 728 16.58 -17.02 -9.02
CA TYR A 728 17.64 -17.99 -8.74
C TYR A 728 18.00 -18.75 -10.01
N TYR A 729 19.28 -18.75 -10.36
CA TYR A 729 19.83 -19.52 -11.47
C TYR A 729 20.96 -20.41 -10.95
N SER A 730 21.01 -21.64 -11.46
CA SER A 730 22.03 -22.63 -11.09
C SER A 730 22.58 -23.30 -12.33
N ASN A 731 23.86 -23.66 -12.29
CA ASN A 731 24.57 -24.39 -13.35
C ASN A 731 24.43 -23.76 -14.75
N LEU A 732 24.59 -22.44 -14.84
CA LEU A 732 24.63 -21.75 -16.14
C LEU A 732 25.79 -22.28 -16.98
N SER A 733 25.50 -22.58 -18.25
CA SER A 733 26.54 -23.00 -19.20
C SER A 733 27.44 -21.82 -19.59
N PRO A 734 28.66 -22.06 -20.08
CA PRO A 734 29.49 -20.98 -20.62
C PRO A 734 28.80 -20.26 -21.77
N GLY A 735 28.70 -18.94 -21.68
CA GLY A 735 27.93 -18.13 -22.62
C GLY A 735 27.66 -16.73 -22.10
N THR A 736 27.02 -15.90 -22.93
CA THR A 736 26.56 -14.56 -22.56
C THR A 736 25.04 -14.59 -22.46
N TYR A 737 24.55 -14.08 -21.34
CA TYR A 737 23.14 -14.02 -20.97
C TYR A 737 22.77 -12.59 -20.63
N ASN A 738 21.48 -12.28 -20.74
CA ASN A 738 20.94 -11.00 -20.31
C ASN A 738 19.74 -11.25 -19.42
N PHE A 739 19.88 -10.93 -18.14
CA PHE A 739 18.80 -10.98 -17.18
C PHE A 739 17.93 -9.74 -17.33
N LYS A 740 16.61 -9.90 -17.37
CA LYS A 740 15.63 -8.83 -17.43
C LYS A 740 14.56 -9.03 -16.37
N VAL A 741 14.10 -7.95 -15.76
CA VAL A 741 12.98 -7.95 -14.82
C VAL A 741 12.08 -6.74 -15.05
N LYS A 742 10.78 -6.96 -14.92
CA LYS A 742 9.73 -5.94 -14.98
C LYS A 742 8.73 -6.11 -13.85
N VAL A 743 8.01 -5.04 -13.54
CA VAL A 743 7.04 -4.97 -12.44
C VAL A 743 5.70 -4.45 -12.93
N SER A 744 4.62 -4.90 -12.32
CA SER A 744 3.30 -4.28 -12.42
C SER A 744 2.87 -3.70 -11.08
N ASN A 745 2.10 -2.62 -11.14
CA ASN A 745 1.43 -2.08 -9.96
C ASN A 745 0.26 -3.00 -9.49
N SER A 746 -0.43 -2.58 -8.42
CA SER A 746 -1.58 -3.30 -7.85
C SER A 746 -2.76 -3.51 -8.80
N VAL A 747 -2.83 -2.76 -9.92
CA VAL A 747 -3.89 -2.81 -10.94
C VAL A 747 -3.44 -3.60 -12.19
N ASN A 748 -2.32 -4.34 -12.10
CA ASN A 748 -1.71 -5.09 -13.20
C ASN A 748 -1.26 -4.23 -14.41
N LEU A 749 -0.94 -2.96 -14.20
CA LEU A 749 -0.28 -2.13 -15.21
C LEU A 749 1.23 -2.39 -15.17
N TRP A 750 1.76 -3.02 -16.22
CA TRP A 750 3.18 -3.40 -16.33
C TRP A 750 4.04 -2.23 -16.80
N ASN A 751 5.19 -2.04 -16.13
CA ASN A 751 6.19 -1.07 -16.53
C ASN A 751 6.89 -1.52 -17.83
N PRO A 752 6.89 -0.70 -18.90
CA PRO A 752 7.63 -1.00 -20.12
C PRO A 752 9.15 -0.88 -19.94
N GLN A 753 9.62 -0.15 -18.93
CA GLN A 753 11.04 -0.06 -18.60
C GLN A 753 11.46 -1.23 -17.71
N GLU A 754 12.43 -1.99 -18.21
CA GLU A 754 12.96 -3.20 -17.57
C GLU A 754 14.32 -2.90 -16.93
N ALA A 755 14.60 -3.50 -15.78
CA ALA A 755 15.97 -3.55 -15.26
C ALA A 755 16.69 -4.74 -15.88
N SER A 756 17.93 -4.53 -16.33
CA SER A 756 18.72 -5.58 -16.97
C SER A 756 20.13 -5.71 -16.42
N LEU A 757 20.67 -6.93 -16.51
CA LEU A 757 22.04 -7.27 -16.13
C LEU A 757 22.61 -8.26 -17.13
N SER A 758 23.67 -7.87 -17.83
CA SER A 758 24.42 -8.76 -18.71
C SER A 758 25.32 -9.67 -17.88
N ILE A 759 25.31 -10.97 -18.15
CA ILE A 759 26.09 -11.97 -17.40
C ILE A 759 26.88 -12.80 -18.40
N THR A 760 28.19 -12.91 -18.22
CA THR A 760 29.07 -13.73 -19.08
C THR A 760 29.73 -14.81 -18.24
N VAL A 761 29.44 -16.07 -18.53
CA VAL A 761 30.04 -17.24 -17.88
C VAL A 761 31.21 -17.73 -18.72
N THR A 762 32.40 -17.73 -18.12
CA THR A 762 33.63 -18.17 -18.80
C THR A 762 33.73 -19.70 -18.86
N PRO A 763 34.26 -20.28 -19.95
CA PRO A 763 34.44 -21.72 -20.04
C PRO A 763 35.56 -22.19 -19.08
N PRO A 764 35.44 -23.39 -18.49
CA PRO A 764 36.52 -24.00 -17.73
C PRO A 764 37.79 -24.14 -18.58
N LEU A 765 38.97 -24.04 -17.95
CA LEU A 765 40.27 -24.10 -18.64
C LEU A 765 40.39 -25.32 -19.57
N TYR A 766 39.87 -26.49 -19.15
CA TYR A 766 39.92 -27.74 -19.90
C TYR A 766 38.97 -27.80 -21.12
N LYS A 767 38.09 -26.81 -21.31
CA LYS A 767 37.18 -26.67 -22.48
C LYS A 767 37.59 -25.52 -23.42
N THR A 768 38.76 -24.93 -23.22
CA THR A 768 39.27 -23.85 -24.08
C THR A 768 39.89 -24.40 -25.38
N TRP A 769 39.94 -23.59 -26.45
CA TRP A 769 40.49 -24.00 -27.74
C TRP A 769 41.97 -24.45 -27.66
N TRP A 770 42.78 -23.79 -26.84
CA TRP A 770 44.18 -24.17 -26.64
C TRP A 770 44.33 -25.44 -25.81
N ALA A 771 43.39 -25.76 -24.91
CA ALA A 771 43.36 -27.06 -24.24
C ALA A 771 43.11 -28.20 -25.25
N TYR A 772 42.23 -27.98 -26.24
CA TYR A 772 42.06 -28.95 -27.33
C TYR A 772 43.33 -29.11 -28.18
N ILE A 773 44.06 -28.03 -28.46
CA ILE A 773 45.37 -28.14 -29.13
C ILE A 773 46.35 -28.95 -28.27
N LEU A 774 46.41 -28.69 -26.97
CA LEU A 774 47.24 -29.46 -26.05
C LEU A 774 46.85 -30.94 -26.04
N TYR A 775 45.56 -31.27 -26.03
CA TYR A 775 45.08 -32.65 -26.13
C TYR A 775 45.51 -33.30 -27.45
N ILE A 776 45.38 -32.59 -28.57
CA ILE A 776 45.82 -33.08 -29.89
C ILE A 776 47.33 -33.32 -29.90
N ILE A 777 48.14 -32.43 -29.34
CA ILE A 777 49.60 -32.60 -29.23
C ILE A 777 49.93 -33.80 -28.33
N THR A 778 49.21 -33.95 -27.21
CA THR A 778 49.45 -35.05 -26.26
C THR A 778 49.08 -36.40 -26.89
N ILE A 779 47.95 -36.48 -27.58
CA ILE A 779 47.53 -37.67 -28.33
C ILE A 779 48.51 -37.93 -29.49
N GLY A 780 48.91 -36.90 -30.23
CA GLY A 780 49.87 -36.98 -31.32
C GLY A 780 51.24 -37.48 -30.86
N THR A 781 51.71 -37.04 -29.69
CA THR A 781 52.98 -37.50 -29.10
C THR A 781 52.88 -38.94 -28.60
N ILE A 782 51.74 -39.36 -28.05
CA ILE A 782 51.48 -40.77 -27.68
C ILE A 782 51.47 -41.65 -28.94
N ILE A 783 50.75 -41.25 -30.00
CA ILE A 783 50.71 -41.96 -31.27
C ILE A 783 52.10 -42.01 -31.91
N TRP A 784 52.84 -40.90 -31.92
CA TRP A 784 54.20 -40.85 -32.44
C TRP A 784 55.15 -41.76 -31.65
N LYS A 785 55.09 -41.75 -30.31
CA LYS A 785 55.86 -42.69 -29.47
C LYS A 785 55.48 -44.14 -29.78
N PHE A 786 54.20 -44.44 -29.98
CA PHE A 786 53.74 -45.78 -30.33
C PHE A 786 54.26 -46.23 -31.70
N ILE A 787 54.17 -45.38 -32.73
CA ILE A 787 54.70 -45.64 -34.07
C ILE A 787 56.22 -45.79 -34.03
N TYR A 788 56.92 -44.91 -33.32
CA TYR A 788 58.37 -45.00 -33.13
C TYR A 788 58.76 -46.31 -32.47
N HIS A 789 58.06 -46.72 -31.41
CA HIS A 789 58.34 -47.97 -30.73
C HIS A 789 58.07 -49.19 -31.62
N GLN A 790 56.98 -49.17 -32.40
CA GLN A 790 56.69 -50.17 -33.44
C GLN A 790 57.82 -50.24 -34.49
N LYS A 791 58.30 -49.09 -34.98
CA LYS A 791 59.37 -49.02 -35.98
C LYS A 791 60.68 -49.57 -35.44
N VAL A 792 61.09 -49.16 -34.23
CA VAL A 792 62.30 -49.67 -33.57
C VAL A 792 62.18 -51.17 -33.34
N ARG A 793 61.02 -51.67 -32.92
CA ARG A 793 60.77 -53.11 -32.78
C ARG A 793 60.92 -53.84 -34.12
N HIS A 794 60.36 -53.29 -35.19
CA HIS A 794 60.44 -53.89 -36.52
C HIS A 794 61.86 -53.86 -37.09
N GLU A 795 62.63 -52.79 -36.86
CA GLU A 795 64.05 -52.70 -37.21
C GLU A 795 64.88 -53.71 -36.41
N LEU A 796 64.57 -53.91 -35.12
CA LEU A 796 65.22 -54.92 -34.28
C LEU A 796 64.92 -56.34 -34.80
N GLU A 797 63.67 -56.67 -35.10
CA GLU A 797 63.26 -57.96 -35.70
C GLU A 797 63.95 -58.20 -37.06
N SER A 798 64.04 -57.19 -37.91
CA SER A 798 64.76 -57.25 -39.19
C SER A 798 66.28 -57.46 -39.00
N SER A 799 66.89 -56.80 -38.01
CA SER A 799 68.32 -56.97 -37.70
C SER A 799 68.66 -58.36 -37.18
N ILE A 800 67.76 -58.96 -36.38
CA ILE A 800 67.89 -60.33 -35.89
C ILE A 800 67.76 -61.31 -37.06
N ARG A 801 66.78 -61.11 -37.96
CA ARG A 801 66.64 -61.91 -39.18
C ARG A 801 67.87 -61.82 -40.09
N PHE A 802 68.41 -60.63 -40.27
CA PHE A 802 69.62 -60.44 -41.09
C PHE A 802 70.82 -61.19 -40.50
N LYS A 803 71.02 -61.12 -39.18
CA LYS A 803 72.06 -61.89 -38.49
C LYS A 803 71.87 -63.42 -38.59
N GLN A 804 70.62 -63.89 -38.57
CA GLN A 804 70.32 -65.32 -38.77
C GLN A 804 70.67 -65.78 -40.19
N LEU A 805 70.31 -64.99 -41.21
CA LEU A 805 70.68 -65.24 -42.61
C LEU A 805 72.20 -65.23 -42.82
N GLU A 806 72.93 -64.32 -42.16
CA GLU A 806 74.39 -64.27 -42.21
C GLU A 806 75.01 -65.52 -41.57
N GLN A 807 74.46 -66.00 -40.45
CA GLN A 807 74.88 -67.26 -39.83
C GLN A 807 74.58 -68.48 -40.70
N GLU A 808 73.44 -68.53 -41.37
CA GLU A 808 73.12 -69.60 -42.34
C GLU A 808 74.09 -69.58 -43.52
N LYS A 809 74.36 -68.42 -44.12
CA LYS A 809 75.37 -68.30 -45.19
C LYS A 809 76.76 -68.71 -44.73
N MET A 810 77.16 -68.35 -43.52
CA MET A 810 78.44 -68.77 -42.95
C MET A 810 78.49 -70.28 -42.71
N LYS A 811 77.37 -70.91 -42.35
CA LYS A 811 77.25 -72.38 -42.26
C LYS A 811 77.32 -73.04 -43.64
N GLU A 812 76.59 -72.55 -44.64
CA GLU A 812 76.68 -73.05 -46.02
C GLU A 812 78.11 -72.93 -46.56
N LEU A 813 78.76 -71.78 -46.37
CA LEU A 813 80.16 -71.57 -46.77
C LEU A 813 81.10 -72.52 -46.03
N HIS A 814 80.84 -72.79 -44.74
CA HIS A 814 81.60 -73.76 -43.96
C HIS A 814 81.37 -75.19 -44.46
N GLU A 815 80.14 -75.57 -44.80
CA GLU A 815 79.80 -76.87 -45.39
C GLU A 815 80.41 -77.05 -46.79
N GLU A 816 80.38 -76.03 -47.66
CA GLU A 816 81.07 -76.05 -48.94
C GLU A 816 82.59 -76.16 -48.75
N ARG A 817 83.17 -75.45 -47.78
CA ARG A 817 84.59 -75.56 -47.45
C ARG A 817 84.93 -76.96 -46.92
N MET A 818 84.07 -77.56 -46.10
CA MET A 818 84.21 -78.94 -45.62
C MET A 818 84.07 -79.95 -46.76
N ARG A 819 83.16 -79.74 -47.72
CA ARG A 819 83.04 -80.52 -48.97
C ARG A 819 84.30 -80.42 -49.84
N LEU A 820 84.84 -79.21 -49.99
CA LEU A 820 86.11 -78.99 -50.70
C LEU A 820 87.26 -79.73 -50.00
N PHE A 821 87.36 -79.66 -48.67
CA PHE A 821 88.36 -80.40 -47.91
C PHE A 821 88.19 -81.93 -48.00
N THR A 822 86.96 -82.44 -48.00
CA THR A 822 86.71 -83.89 -48.17
C THR A 822 87.02 -84.36 -49.58
N ASN A 823 86.73 -83.56 -50.61
CA ASN A 823 87.13 -83.88 -51.99
C ASN A 823 88.66 -83.86 -52.18
N PHE A 824 89.37 -82.89 -51.59
CA PHE A 824 90.84 -82.86 -51.61
C PHE A 824 91.46 -84.06 -50.86
N SER A 825 90.79 -84.60 -49.84
CA SER A 825 91.26 -85.77 -49.10
C SER A 825 90.99 -87.11 -49.82
N HIS A 826 90.21 -87.10 -50.91
CA HIS A 826 89.97 -88.29 -51.72
C HIS A 826 90.96 -88.44 -52.90
N GLU A 827 91.85 -87.47 -53.12
CA GLU A 827 92.85 -87.46 -54.21
C GLU A 827 94.33 -87.60 -53.74
N LEU A 828 94.61 -87.83 -52.45
CA LEU A 828 95.97 -88.04 -51.92
C LEU A 828 96.07 -89.07 -50.80
#